data_AF-A0A2G6BAX0-F1
#
_entry.id   AF-A0A2G6BAX0-F1
#
_cell.length_a   1.000
_cell.length_b   1.000
_cell.length_c   1.000
_cell.angle_alpha   90.00
_cell.angle_beta   90.00
_cell.angle_gamma   90.00
#
_symmetry.space_group_name_H-M   'P 1'
#
loop_
_entity.id
_entity.type
_entity.pdbx_description
1 polymer ?
#
loop_
_entity_poly.entity_id
_entity_poly.type
_entity_poly.pdbx_seq_one_letter_code
_entity_poly.pdbx_strand_id
1 'polypeptide(L)'
;MDLKKMLADERVKPYVLKARYGIEKEGQRVDLAGNLATTDHPASIGMADEHPYIQRDFSETQMELITPVLNTRDELFDYLSAIHDVAYRSMGKGEMLWPLSMPPALPEKEEDIVIAKLENFENVLYRRSLSTSYGRRKQMICGIHFNFEFGDELLKKLFDLQSEIDNYKHFKTNIYLKLTRNYLYYRWLVTYFYGASPTSDENFYGCDDQPNEPVRSIRSSRFGYVNHDEVKVSFSSIEKYIEDLSCVVNKGLLVEEKEFYTAMRLRGSERVEEFLTEGVRYVELRNIDLNPFETNGISYEQAEFLHIFSLYLLQKDEHPESDEYGKVGDARNDVVALEHPLSRTAFEAEAYELVDGMEKLSKDLGFPVSDTLFSNLRAMLEDPSKTLAGRLYTESQKSSQSQVAIEIAKETYANLWEKPYELTGFTDMELSTQILMFDAFQQGIEVEILDRQDQFLKLKLRDHVEFVKNGNMTSKDTYVSTLIMENKTVTKKILHQEGYRVPGGDEFNTIEDALRAYDMFAKTPFVVKPKTTNYGIGISIFKDGASYEDYEKAITLAFDEDSSVLVEEFLDGTEYRFFVLHDKVLAIMLRVPANVTGDGIHTIKELVEEKNRDPLRGTDHRTPLELIQLGELEVLMLKGQGYQLDSIPKDGEIVYLRENSNVSTGGDSIDVTDQISDDYKKIAVDAVAALGAKISGIDLIIDDLDMPAANPDAYGIIEANFNPSMYMHIYPYKGETRRLTTDILHYLFPELS
;
A
#
# COMPACT_ATOMS: atom_id res chain seq x y z
N MET A 1 -43.20 4.81 6.09
CA MET A 1 -42.20 5.02 5.01
C MET A 1 -41.96 3.72 4.24
N ASP A 2 -42.07 3.71 2.89
CA ASP A 2 -41.78 2.54 2.04
C ASP A 2 -40.41 2.70 1.35
N LEU A 3 -39.35 2.22 2.02
CA LEU A 3 -37.97 2.36 1.57
C LEU A 3 -37.68 1.62 0.26
N LYS A 4 -38.38 0.50 0.01
CA LYS A 4 -38.24 -0.24 -1.24
C LYS A 4 -38.68 0.61 -2.43
N LYS A 5 -39.83 1.28 -2.30
CA LYS A 5 -40.32 2.20 -3.34
C LYS A 5 -39.43 3.44 -3.48
N MET A 6 -38.91 3.97 -2.37
CA MET A 6 -38.06 5.16 -2.38
C MET A 6 -36.70 4.89 -3.05
N LEU A 7 -36.06 3.75 -2.78
CA LEU A 7 -34.80 3.36 -3.44
C LEU A 7 -34.96 3.19 -4.95
N ALA A 8 -36.15 2.80 -5.41
CA ALA A 8 -36.47 2.66 -6.83
C ALA A 8 -36.85 3.99 -7.52
N ASP A 9 -36.91 5.11 -6.80
CA ASP A 9 -37.17 6.43 -7.40
C ASP A 9 -35.99 6.86 -8.28
N GLU A 10 -36.28 7.35 -9.49
CA GLU A 10 -35.26 7.80 -10.46
C GLU A 10 -34.34 8.90 -9.90
N ARG A 11 -34.79 9.67 -8.90
CA ARG A 11 -33.99 10.68 -8.21
C ARG A 11 -32.99 10.09 -7.21
N VAL A 12 -33.18 8.84 -6.80
CA VAL A 12 -32.38 8.13 -5.79
C VAL A 12 -31.39 7.16 -6.45
N LYS A 13 -31.82 6.45 -7.50
CA LYS A 13 -31.03 5.41 -8.19
C LYS A 13 -29.54 5.75 -8.42
N PRO A 14 -29.16 6.95 -8.91
CA PRO A 14 -27.75 7.29 -9.14
C PRO A 14 -26.85 7.26 -7.89
N TYR A 15 -27.46 7.32 -6.70
CA TYR A 15 -26.76 7.41 -5.42
C TYR A 15 -26.79 6.10 -4.62
N VAL A 16 -27.50 5.07 -5.07
CA VAL A 16 -27.76 3.84 -4.30
C VAL A 16 -26.47 3.15 -3.86
N LEU A 17 -25.44 3.12 -4.70
CA LEU A 17 -24.13 2.54 -4.36
C LEU A 17 -23.13 3.55 -3.77
N LYS A 18 -23.51 4.81 -3.58
CA LYS A 18 -22.61 5.77 -2.92
C LYS A 18 -22.56 5.44 -1.44
N ALA A 19 -21.36 5.18 -0.94
CA ALA A 19 -21.07 4.85 0.44
C ALA A 19 -19.65 5.28 0.79
N ARG A 20 -19.31 5.24 2.08
CA ARG A 20 -17.95 5.36 2.58
C ARG A 20 -17.62 4.12 3.39
N TYR A 21 -16.36 3.69 3.31
CA TYR A 21 -15.87 2.44 3.86
C TYR A 21 -14.66 2.66 4.73
N GLY A 22 -14.48 1.81 5.73
CA GLY A 22 -13.23 1.63 6.44
C GLY A 22 -13.10 0.19 6.92
N ILE A 23 -11.88 -0.30 7.08
CA ILE A 23 -11.59 -1.63 7.61
C ILE A 23 -10.60 -1.50 8.76
N GLU A 24 -10.87 -2.21 9.84
CA GLU A 24 -9.89 -2.55 10.87
C GLU A 24 -9.64 -4.06 10.74
N LYS A 25 -8.38 -4.48 10.51
CA LYS A 25 -7.96 -5.88 10.41
C LYS A 25 -7.03 -6.19 11.55
N GLU A 26 -7.43 -7.12 12.41
CA GLU A 26 -6.57 -7.63 13.47
C GLU A 26 -5.83 -8.88 12.98
N GLY A 27 -4.61 -9.11 13.47
CA GLY A 27 -3.84 -10.31 13.18
C GLY A 27 -2.76 -10.55 14.24
N GLN A 28 -2.59 -11.80 14.65
CA GLN A 28 -1.51 -12.18 15.58
C GLN A 28 -0.18 -12.26 14.84
N ARG A 29 0.87 -11.68 15.41
CA ARG A 29 2.25 -11.91 14.97
C ARG A 29 2.71 -13.29 15.40
N VAL A 30 3.31 -14.03 14.49
CA VAL A 30 3.89 -15.36 14.72
C VAL A 30 5.28 -15.45 14.14
N ASP A 31 6.10 -16.37 14.66
CA ASP A 31 7.36 -16.73 14.00
C ASP A 31 7.13 -17.54 12.71
N LEU A 32 8.21 -17.81 11.95
CA LEU A 32 8.13 -18.62 10.72
C LEU A 32 7.69 -20.08 10.93
N ALA A 33 7.61 -20.55 12.18
CA ALA A 33 7.09 -21.87 12.54
C ALA A 33 5.62 -21.83 12.97
N GLY A 34 5.00 -20.65 13.07
CA GLY A 34 3.61 -20.47 13.49
C GLY A 34 3.40 -20.33 15.00
N ASN A 35 4.48 -20.21 15.80
CA ASN A 35 4.35 -19.95 17.23
C ASN A 35 4.05 -18.47 17.45
N LEU A 36 3.21 -18.15 18.43
CA LEU A 36 2.93 -16.76 18.83
C LEU A 36 4.24 -16.00 19.08
N ALA A 37 4.36 -14.81 18.51
CA ALA A 37 5.55 -13.98 18.68
C ALA A 37 5.79 -13.65 20.16
N THR A 38 7.05 -13.51 20.54
CA THR A 38 7.48 -13.13 21.91
C THR A 38 8.19 -11.77 21.94
N THR A 39 8.28 -11.13 20.79
CA THR A 39 8.91 -9.83 20.57
C THR A 39 7.92 -8.70 20.80
N ASP A 40 8.45 -7.51 21.08
CA ASP A 40 7.65 -6.30 21.21
C ASP A 40 7.18 -5.78 19.84
N HIS A 41 6.28 -4.81 19.84
CA HIS A 41 5.84 -4.14 18.62
C HIS A 41 7.04 -3.60 17.84
N PRO A 42 7.05 -3.71 16.50
CA PRO A 42 8.21 -3.32 15.71
C PRO A 42 8.58 -1.85 15.92
N ALA A 43 9.81 -1.59 16.37
CA ALA A 43 10.32 -0.24 16.62
C ALA A 43 10.48 0.62 15.35
N SER A 44 10.36 0.01 14.17
CA SER A 44 10.33 0.68 12.87
C SER A 44 9.02 1.43 12.62
N ILE A 45 7.93 1.02 13.28
CA ILE A 45 6.61 1.66 13.19
C ILE A 45 6.60 2.88 14.11
N GLY A 46 6.37 4.06 13.52
CA GLY A 46 6.42 5.35 14.21
C GLY A 46 5.21 5.62 15.11
N MET A 47 5.19 6.80 15.76
CA MET A 47 4.04 7.34 16.52
C MET A 47 3.45 6.48 17.65
N ALA A 48 4.07 5.34 18.00
CA ALA A 48 3.68 4.45 19.10
C ALA A 48 2.17 4.13 19.15
N ASP A 49 1.44 4.73 20.10
CA ASP A 49 0.01 4.48 20.32
C ASP A 49 -0.91 5.35 19.43
N GLU A 50 -0.37 6.41 18.81
CA GLU A 50 -1.14 7.39 18.02
C GLU A 50 -1.11 7.10 16.52
N HIS A 51 -0.48 6.01 16.08
CA HIS A 51 -0.31 5.71 14.67
C HIS A 51 -1.68 5.46 13.98
N PRO A 52 -2.02 6.18 12.90
CA PRO A 52 -3.36 6.11 12.30
C PRO A 52 -3.67 4.85 11.48
N TYR A 53 -2.71 3.95 11.29
CA TYR A 53 -2.80 2.83 10.35
C TYR A 53 -2.39 1.50 10.96
N ILE A 54 -1.38 1.47 11.83
CA ILE A 54 -0.88 0.22 12.41
C ILE A 54 -0.81 0.41 13.92
N GLN A 55 -1.65 -0.32 14.65
CA GLN A 55 -1.77 -0.25 16.10
C GLN A 55 -1.68 -1.65 16.71
N ARG A 56 -1.99 -1.70 18.01
CA ARG A 56 -2.16 -2.92 18.79
C ARG A 56 -3.56 -2.90 19.39
N ASP A 57 -4.28 -4.00 19.23
CA ASP A 57 -5.55 -4.18 19.94
C ASP A 57 -5.27 -4.59 21.40
N PHE A 58 -5.64 -5.78 21.86
CA PHE A 58 -5.48 -6.16 23.26
C PHE A 58 -4.04 -6.54 23.64
N SER A 59 -3.40 -7.39 22.83
CA SER A 59 -2.08 -7.97 23.09
C SER A 59 -0.96 -7.25 22.33
N GLU A 60 0.27 -7.31 22.85
CA GLU A 60 1.47 -6.81 22.17
C GLU A 60 1.77 -7.55 20.85
N THR A 61 1.26 -8.77 20.73
CA THR A 61 1.36 -9.60 19.52
C THR A 61 0.22 -9.37 18.54
N GLN A 62 -0.85 -8.69 18.95
CA GLN A 62 -2.07 -8.52 18.16
C GLN A 62 -2.02 -7.20 17.42
N MET A 63 -1.55 -7.25 16.19
CA MET A 63 -1.44 -6.10 15.31
C MET A 63 -2.79 -5.75 14.72
N GLU A 64 -3.14 -4.47 14.71
CA GLU A 64 -4.39 -3.94 14.15
C GLU A 64 -4.06 -3.00 12.99
N LEU A 65 -4.62 -3.26 11.81
CA LEU A 65 -4.41 -2.48 10.59
C LEU A 65 -5.68 -1.70 10.28
N ILE A 66 -5.59 -0.37 10.25
CA ILE A 66 -6.73 0.54 10.16
C ILE A 66 -6.63 1.32 8.85
N THR A 67 -7.61 1.18 7.97
CA THR A 67 -7.66 1.99 6.74
C THR A 67 -8.19 3.39 7.02
N PRO A 68 -7.82 4.41 6.22
CA PRO A 68 -8.56 5.66 6.22
C PRO A 68 -10.00 5.43 5.74
N VAL A 69 -10.86 6.44 5.91
CA VAL A 69 -12.25 6.38 5.42
C VAL A 69 -12.30 6.77 3.95
N LEU A 70 -12.72 5.83 3.10
CA LEU A 70 -12.61 5.91 1.64
C LEU A 70 -13.98 5.88 0.96
N ASN A 71 -14.08 6.41 -0.26
CA ASN A 71 -15.37 6.62 -0.94
C ASN A 71 -15.71 5.50 -1.93
N THR A 72 -14.73 4.66 -2.26
CA THR A 72 -14.90 3.52 -3.13
C THR A 72 -14.28 2.27 -2.51
N ARG A 73 -14.76 1.09 -2.94
CA ARG A 73 -14.18 -0.18 -2.51
C ARG A 73 -12.80 -0.37 -3.13
N ASP A 74 -12.56 0.13 -4.33
CA ASP A 74 -11.26 0.01 -5.01
C ASP A 74 -10.18 0.72 -4.18
N GLU A 75 -10.43 1.98 -3.79
CA GLU A 75 -9.54 2.71 -2.86
C GLU A 75 -9.38 1.95 -1.54
N LEU A 76 -10.46 1.41 -0.97
CA LEU A 76 -10.40 0.65 0.29
C LEU A 76 -9.39 -0.50 0.21
N PHE A 77 -9.42 -1.27 -0.87
CA PHE A 77 -8.51 -2.39 -1.07
C PHE A 77 -7.10 -1.95 -1.44
N ASP A 78 -6.93 -0.83 -2.13
CA ASP A 78 -5.61 -0.26 -2.39
C ASP A 78 -4.89 0.09 -1.07
N TYR A 79 -5.57 0.84 -0.19
CA TYR A 79 -5.01 1.22 1.12
C TYR A 79 -4.84 0.01 2.05
N LEU A 80 -5.82 -0.90 2.11
CA LEU A 80 -5.72 -2.08 2.97
C LEU A 80 -4.52 -2.94 2.59
N SER A 81 -4.29 -3.14 1.28
CA SER A 81 -3.14 -3.90 0.78
C SER A 81 -1.82 -3.19 1.09
N ALA A 82 -1.75 -1.88 0.87
CA ALA A 82 -0.54 -1.12 1.16
C ALA A 82 -0.17 -1.13 2.66
N ILE A 83 -1.16 -0.92 3.54
CA ILE A 83 -0.96 -0.95 4.99
C ILE A 83 -0.56 -2.36 5.43
N HIS A 84 -1.16 -3.40 4.84
CA HIS A 84 -0.77 -4.78 5.08
C HIS A 84 0.70 -5.03 4.73
N ASP A 85 1.14 -4.62 3.53
CA ASP A 85 2.53 -4.77 3.11
C ASP A 85 3.51 -4.02 4.02
N VAL A 86 3.12 -2.83 4.47
CA VAL A 86 3.92 -2.00 5.38
C VAL A 86 4.05 -2.67 6.73
N ALA A 87 2.94 -3.09 7.32
CA ALA A 87 2.94 -3.83 8.58
C ALA A 87 3.81 -5.09 8.49
N TYR A 88 3.62 -5.87 7.43
CA TYR A 88 4.33 -7.12 7.21
C TYR A 88 5.84 -6.93 7.10
N ARG A 89 6.29 -5.99 6.27
CA ARG A 89 7.73 -5.70 6.08
C ARG A 89 8.34 -4.99 7.28
N SER A 90 7.54 -4.31 8.11
CA SER A 90 8.01 -3.63 9.32
C SER A 90 8.33 -4.59 10.47
N MET A 91 7.69 -5.76 10.55
CA MET A 91 8.03 -6.80 11.55
C MET A 91 9.41 -7.43 11.35
N GLY A 92 9.98 -7.31 10.15
CA GLY A 92 11.24 -7.94 9.77
C GLY A 92 11.07 -9.38 9.26
N LYS A 93 12.20 -10.03 8.96
CA LYS A 93 12.25 -11.32 8.26
C LYS A 93 12.01 -12.56 9.16
N GLY A 94 11.76 -12.36 10.45
CA GLY A 94 11.59 -13.45 11.42
C GLY A 94 10.14 -13.81 11.70
N GLU A 95 9.20 -12.98 11.27
CA GLU A 95 7.80 -13.03 11.68
C GLU A 95 6.84 -12.96 10.49
N MET A 96 5.62 -13.40 10.72
CA MET A 96 4.49 -13.40 9.80
C MET A 96 3.23 -12.95 10.55
N LEU A 97 2.20 -12.54 9.80
CA LEU A 97 0.85 -12.41 10.34
C LEU A 97 0.09 -13.73 10.24
N TRP A 98 -0.56 -14.12 11.33
CA TRP A 98 -1.44 -15.27 11.40
C TRP A 98 -2.73 -15.01 10.61
N PRO A 99 -3.13 -15.89 9.68
CA PRO A 99 -4.23 -15.63 8.76
C PRO A 99 -5.62 -16.00 9.30
N LEU A 100 -5.71 -16.55 10.53
CA LEU A 100 -6.98 -17.03 11.11
C LEU A 100 -7.48 -16.15 12.25
N SER A 101 -8.81 -16.13 12.41
CA SER A 101 -9.47 -15.45 13.53
C SER A 101 -9.15 -16.11 14.87
N MET A 102 -9.09 -17.45 14.89
CA MET A 102 -8.64 -18.18 16.07
C MET A 102 -7.11 -18.07 16.16
N PRO A 103 -6.57 -17.74 17.34
CA PRO A 103 -5.12 -17.59 17.50
C PRO A 103 -4.39 -18.92 17.28
N PRO A 104 -3.07 -18.88 17.01
CA PRO A 104 -2.23 -20.08 17.11
C PRO A 104 -2.24 -20.60 18.57
N ALA A 105 -1.52 -21.71 18.81
CA ALA A 105 -1.33 -22.23 20.16
C ALA A 105 -0.91 -21.12 21.14
N LEU A 106 -1.71 -20.95 22.20
CA LEU A 106 -1.45 -19.92 23.21
C LEU A 106 -0.51 -20.47 24.31
N PRO A 107 0.20 -19.60 25.04
CA PRO A 107 0.99 -20.03 26.19
C PRO A 107 0.15 -20.80 27.23
N GLU A 108 0.78 -21.76 27.93
CA GLU A 108 0.13 -22.53 29.00
C GLU A 108 -0.34 -21.62 30.14
N LYS A 109 0.49 -20.66 30.53
CA LYS A 109 0.15 -19.63 31.52
C LYS A 109 -0.47 -18.45 30.82
N GLU A 110 -1.61 -18.01 31.33
CA GLU A 110 -2.34 -16.89 30.74
C GLU A 110 -1.58 -15.56 30.90
N GLU A 111 -0.77 -15.44 31.95
CA GLU A 111 0.02 -14.23 32.22
C GLU A 111 1.12 -13.99 31.19
N ASP A 112 1.52 -15.02 30.45
CA ASP A 112 2.53 -14.95 29.39
C ASP A 112 1.93 -14.35 28.08
N ILE A 113 0.60 -14.20 27.99
CA ILE A 113 -0.04 -13.36 26.98
C ILE A 113 0.17 -11.90 27.38
N VAL A 114 1.10 -11.23 26.72
CA VAL A 114 1.52 -9.87 27.07
C VAL A 114 0.47 -8.86 26.61
N ILE A 115 -0.15 -8.15 27.57
CA ILE A 115 -1.03 -6.99 27.26
C ILE A 115 -0.21 -5.93 26.52
N ALA A 116 -0.80 -5.31 25.50
CA ALA A 116 -0.17 -4.27 24.70
C ALA A 116 0.56 -3.23 25.57
N LYS A 117 1.82 -2.98 25.22
CA LYS A 117 2.73 -2.05 25.91
C LYS A 117 2.49 -0.64 25.40
N LEU A 118 1.42 -0.03 25.90
CA LEU A 118 1.00 1.32 25.53
C LEU A 118 1.62 2.37 26.47
N GLU A 119 1.96 3.54 25.93
CA GLU A 119 2.38 4.72 26.69
C GLU A 119 1.20 5.32 27.46
N ASN A 120 0.00 5.29 26.89
CA ASN A 120 -1.20 5.79 27.56
C ASN A 120 -1.64 4.85 28.70
N PHE A 121 -1.47 5.32 29.94
CA PHE A 121 -1.77 4.54 31.14
C PHE A 121 -3.25 4.11 31.26
N GLU A 122 -4.20 4.95 30.86
CA GLU A 122 -5.64 4.62 30.90
C GLU A 122 -5.95 3.46 29.94
N ASN A 123 -5.34 3.45 28.75
CA ASN A 123 -5.51 2.37 27.78
C ASN A 123 -4.95 1.03 28.29
N VAL A 124 -3.86 1.06 29.07
CA VAL A 124 -3.31 -0.13 29.74
C VAL A 124 -4.24 -0.60 30.86
N LEU A 125 -4.76 0.33 31.68
CA LEU A 125 -5.70 -0.01 32.76
C LEU A 125 -6.97 -0.66 32.22
N TYR A 126 -7.54 -0.12 31.14
CA TYR A 126 -8.71 -0.68 30.47
C TYR A 126 -8.49 -2.14 30.03
N ARG A 127 -7.34 -2.45 29.42
CA ARG A 127 -7.01 -3.83 29.03
C ARG A 127 -6.80 -4.74 30.24
N ARG A 128 -6.25 -4.22 31.34
CA ARG A 128 -6.15 -4.98 32.60
C ARG A 128 -7.50 -5.29 33.21
N SER A 129 -8.47 -4.37 33.13
CA SER A 129 -9.84 -4.68 33.57
C SER A 129 -10.50 -5.73 32.69
N LEU A 130 -10.36 -5.65 31.35
CA LEU A 130 -10.84 -6.69 30.43
C LEU A 130 -10.23 -8.07 30.74
N SER A 131 -8.92 -8.11 30.99
CA SER A 131 -8.21 -9.33 31.41
C SER A 131 -8.78 -9.91 32.71
N THR A 132 -9.28 -9.08 33.61
CA THR A 132 -9.86 -9.53 34.89
C THR A 132 -11.28 -10.06 34.70
N SER A 133 -12.08 -9.41 33.85
CA SER A 133 -13.49 -9.77 33.60
C SER A 133 -13.64 -11.00 32.69
N TYR A 134 -12.83 -11.10 31.63
CA TYR A 134 -13.02 -12.10 30.56
C TYR A 134 -11.82 -13.02 30.34
N GLY A 135 -10.72 -12.81 31.07
CA GLY A 135 -9.43 -13.43 30.77
C GLY A 135 -8.75 -12.83 29.53
N ARG A 136 -7.51 -13.22 29.29
CA ARG A 136 -6.69 -12.81 28.14
C ARG A 136 -6.91 -13.67 26.91
N ARG A 137 -7.26 -14.95 27.09
CA ARG A 137 -7.33 -15.93 25.98
C ARG A 137 -8.39 -15.56 24.94
N LYS A 138 -9.60 -15.17 25.37
CA LYS A 138 -10.67 -14.73 24.46
C LYS A 138 -10.36 -13.42 23.72
N GLN A 139 -9.51 -12.58 24.31
CA GLN A 139 -9.08 -11.32 23.70
C GLN A 139 -8.08 -11.56 22.55
N MET A 140 -7.51 -12.75 22.44
CA MET A 140 -6.58 -13.12 21.35
C MET A 140 -7.28 -13.47 20.04
N ILE A 141 -8.62 -13.53 20.03
CA ILE A 141 -9.39 -13.70 18.80
C ILE A 141 -9.22 -12.43 17.94
N CYS A 142 -8.85 -12.61 16.68
CA CYS A 142 -8.78 -11.53 15.70
C CYS A 142 -9.99 -11.55 14.77
N GLY A 143 -10.27 -10.42 14.12
CA GLY A 143 -11.20 -10.39 12.99
C GLY A 143 -11.07 -9.14 12.12
N ILE A 144 -12.12 -8.93 11.32
CA ILE A 144 -12.31 -7.70 10.55
C ILE A 144 -13.45 -6.90 11.20
N HIS A 145 -13.23 -5.61 11.40
CA HIS A 145 -14.32 -4.64 11.55
C HIS A 145 -14.54 -3.93 10.23
N PHE A 146 -15.74 -4.05 9.68
CA PHE A 146 -16.13 -3.38 8.44
C PHE A 146 -16.99 -2.17 8.76
N ASN A 147 -16.39 -0.98 8.63
CA ASN A 147 -17.02 0.31 8.86
C ASN A 147 -17.75 0.76 7.58
N PHE A 148 -19.05 1.02 7.68
CA PHE A 148 -19.91 1.32 6.55
C PHE A 148 -20.83 2.53 6.81
N GLU A 149 -20.73 3.54 5.94
CA GLU A 149 -21.58 4.72 5.91
C GLU A 149 -22.31 4.80 4.56
N PHE A 150 -23.65 4.87 4.56
CA PHE A 150 -24.37 5.22 3.33
C PHE A 150 -24.00 6.63 2.88
N GLY A 151 -23.87 6.83 1.58
CA GLY A 151 -23.54 8.13 1.00
C GLY A 151 -24.53 9.20 1.44
N ASP A 152 -24.02 10.35 1.86
CA ASP A 152 -24.84 11.42 2.43
C ASP A 152 -25.94 11.90 1.44
N GLU A 153 -25.60 11.94 0.14
CA GLU A 153 -26.54 12.26 -0.93
C GLU A 153 -27.64 11.20 -1.11
N LEU A 154 -27.34 9.90 -0.94
CA LEU A 154 -28.36 8.85 -0.94
C LEU A 154 -29.39 9.11 0.17
N LEU A 155 -28.90 9.34 1.39
CA LEU A 155 -29.75 9.57 2.55
C LEU A 155 -30.56 10.87 2.43
N LYS A 156 -29.98 11.95 1.90
CA LYS A 156 -30.69 13.21 1.63
C LYS A 156 -31.82 13.01 0.62
N LYS A 157 -31.56 12.29 -0.48
CA LYS A 157 -32.62 12.01 -1.47
C LYS A 157 -33.73 11.15 -0.89
N LEU A 158 -33.41 10.17 -0.04
CA LEU A 158 -34.45 9.42 0.68
C LEU A 158 -35.22 10.31 1.65
N PHE A 159 -34.54 11.19 2.39
CA PHE A 159 -35.17 12.14 3.30
C PHE A 159 -36.17 13.08 2.59
N ASP A 160 -35.81 13.60 1.41
CA ASP A 160 -36.65 14.48 0.58
C ASP A 160 -37.94 13.79 0.07
N LEU A 161 -37.97 12.45 0.01
CA LEU A 161 -39.09 11.67 -0.50
C LEU A 161 -40.15 11.34 0.54
N GLN A 162 -39.86 11.55 1.81
CA GLN A 162 -40.75 11.25 2.93
C GLN A 162 -41.16 12.53 3.66
N SER A 163 -42.29 12.46 4.37
CA SER A 163 -42.83 13.59 5.17
C SER A 163 -43.12 13.19 6.62
N GLU A 164 -42.68 12.01 7.05
CA GLU A 164 -42.92 11.45 8.39
C GLU A 164 -41.92 12.01 9.42
N ILE A 165 -40.70 12.31 8.99
CA ILE A 165 -39.59 12.81 9.81
C ILE A 165 -39.11 14.14 9.22
N ASP A 166 -39.06 15.20 10.04
CA ASP A 166 -38.68 16.56 9.63
C ASP A 166 -37.22 16.92 9.93
N ASN A 167 -36.54 16.10 10.73
CA ASN A 167 -35.14 16.27 11.09
C ASN A 167 -34.25 15.22 10.38
N TYR A 168 -33.33 15.69 9.55
CA TYR A 168 -32.43 14.83 8.78
C TYR A 168 -31.56 13.91 9.66
N LYS A 169 -31.03 14.40 10.79
CA LYS A 169 -30.22 13.59 11.70
C LYS A 169 -31.03 12.47 12.35
N HIS A 170 -32.27 12.79 12.75
CA HIS A 170 -33.20 11.79 13.29
C HIS A 170 -33.57 10.75 12.22
N PHE A 171 -33.82 11.18 10.98
CA PHE A 171 -34.02 10.29 9.85
C PHE A 171 -32.83 9.35 9.63
N LYS A 172 -31.61 9.89 9.54
CA LYS A 172 -30.36 9.13 9.38
C LYS A 172 -30.18 8.11 10.52
N THR A 173 -30.45 8.52 11.75
CA THR A 173 -30.40 7.62 12.93
C THR A 173 -31.42 6.49 12.81
N ASN A 174 -32.66 6.77 12.41
CA ASN A 174 -33.69 5.75 12.23
C ASN A 174 -33.34 4.76 11.10
N ILE A 175 -32.69 5.23 10.03
CA ILE A 175 -32.17 4.37 8.95
C ILE A 175 -31.13 3.39 9.49
N TYR A 176 -30.16 3.85 10.28
CA TYR A 176 -29.13 2.97 10.84
C TYR A 176 -29.65 2.05 11.93
N LEU A 177 -30.61 2.48 12.75
CA LEU A 177 -31.28 1.61 13.71
C LEU A 177 -32.05 0.49 13.00
N LYS A 178 -32.77 0.81 11.92
CA LYS A 178 -33.45 -0.18 11.07
C LYS A 178 -32.46 -1.17 10.47
N LEU A 179 -31.38 -0.68 9.87
CA LEU A 179 -30.31 -1.53 9.34
C LEU A 179 -29.76 -2.45 10.43
N THR A 180 -29.48 -1.91 11.62
CA THR A 180 -28.92 -2.66 12.75
C THR A 180 -29.84 -3.79 13.20
N ARG A 181 -31.13 -3.51 13.41
CA ARG A 181 -32.10 -4.54 13.81
C ARG A 181 -32.22 -5.66 12.78
N ASN A 182 -32.32 -5.30 11.50
CA ASN A 182 -32.38 -6.28 10.42
C ASN A 182 -31.07 -7.07 10.28
N TYR A 183 -29.92 -6.40 10.43
CA TYR A 183 -28.63 -7.08 10.42
C TYR A 183 -28.51 -8.08 11.56
N LEU A 184 -28.84 -7.68 12.80
CA LEU A 184 -28.78 -8.58 13.94
C LEU A 184 -29.66 -9.83 13.75
N TYR A 185 -30.80 -9.71 13.06
CA TYR A 185 -31.64 -10.85 12.72
C TYR A 185 -31.07 -11.74 11.60
N TYR A 186 -30.53 -11.12 10.54
CA TYR A 186 -30.10 -11.82 9.32
C TYR A 186 -28.60 -12.12 9.24
N ARG A 187 -27.79 -11.70 10.23
CA ARG A 187 -26.33 -11.86 10.25
C ARG A 187 -25.85 -13.29 10.13
N TRP A 188 -26.71 -14.26 10.50
CA TRP A 188 -26.43 -15.68 10.33
C TRP A 188 -26.08 -16.03 8.87
N LEU A 189 -26.57 -15.27 7.88
CA LEU A 189 -26.21 -15.46 6.48
C LEU A 189 -24.74 -15.13 6.22
N VAL A 190 -24.23 -14.07 6.87
CA VAL A 190 -22.80 -13.70 6.82
C VAL A 190 -21.96 -14.80 7.46
N THR A 191 -22.35 -15.28 8.64
CA THR A 191 -21.69 -16.38 9.34
C THR A 191 -21.75 -17.69 8.53
N TYR A 192 -22.82 -17.95 7.79
CA TYR A 192 -22.94 -19.12 6.92
C TYR A 192 -21.90 -19.11 5.80
N PHE A 193 -21.83 -18.03 5.03
CA PHE A 193 -20.92 -17.94 3.89
C PHE A 193 -19.47 -17.76 4.31
N TYR A 194 -19.24 -16.92 5.32
CA TYR A 194 -17.93 -16.36 5.64
C TYR A 194 -17.44 -16.63 7.07
N GLY A 195 -18.10 -17.52 7.83
CA GLY A 195 -17.51 -18.07 9.04
C GLY A 195 -16.20 -18.80 8.71
N ALA A 196 -15.14 -18.57 9.48
CA ALA A 196 -13.79 -19.09 9.19
C ALA A 196 -12.99 -19.41 10.47
N SER A 197 -13.69 -19.92 11.48
CA SER A 197 -13.09 -20.30 12.78
C SER A 197 -13.57 -21.68 13.26
N PRO A 198 -13.28 -22.77 12.51
CA PRO A 198 -13.92 -24.05 12.79
C PRO A 198 -13.36 -24.81 13.99
N THR A 199 -12.07 -24.66 14.28
CA THR A 199 -11.40 -25.23 15.46
C THR A 199 -10.51 -24.20 16.15
N SER A 200 -10.15 -24.43 17.40
CA SER A 200 -9.15 -23.65 18.14
C SER A 200 -7.89 -24.48 18.40
N ASP A 201 -6.73 -23.83 18.45
CA ASP A 201 -5.47 -24.48 18.84
C ASP A 201 -5.35 -24.65 20.37
N GLU A 202 -4.26 -25.31 20.78
CA GLU A 202 -3.95 -25.62 22.16
C GLU A 202 -4.03 -24.40 23.09
N ASN A 203 -4.49 -24.65 24.31
CA ASN A 203 -4.62 -23.68 25.39
C ASN A 203 -5.60 -22.52 25.14
N PHE A 204 -6.36 -22.46 24.04
CA PHE A 204 -7.33 -21.37 23.83
C PHE A 204 -8.42 -21.32 24.91
N TYR A 205 -9.10 -22.45 25.18
CA TYR A 205 -10.15 -22.51 26.20
C TYR A 205 -9.60 -22.70 27.62
N GLY A 206 -8.38 -23.26 27.77
CA GLY A 206 -7.86 -23.62 29.09
C GLY A 206 -8.79 -24.60 29.81
N CYS A 207 -9.54 -24.11 30.81
CA CYS A 207 -10.54 -24.87 31.56
C CYS A 207 -11.99 -24.56 31.17
N ASP A 208 -12.21 -23.63 30.23
CA ASP A 208 -13.55 -23.24 29.76
C ASP A 208 -14.20 -24.31 28.89
N ASP A 209 -15.52 -24.21 28.74
CA ASP A 209 -16.28 -25.06 27.83
C ASP A 209 -15.91 -24.78 26.37
N GLN A 210 -15.91 -25.82 25.54
CA GLN A 210 -15.49 -25.77 24.14
C GLN A 210 -16.40 -26.61 23.24
N PRO A 211 -16.47 -26.32 21.93
CA PRO A 211 -17.16 -27.18 20.98
C PRO A 211 -16.60 -28.61 20.99
N ASN A 212 -17.48 -29.61 20.98
CA ASN A 212 -17.09 -31.03 20.95
C ASN A 212 -16.69 -31.51 19.54
N GLU A 213 -17.13 -30.81 18.51
CA GLU A 213 -16.85 -31.09 17.10
C GLU A 213 -16.49 -29.78 16.40
N PRO A 214 -15.79 -29.84 15.25
CA PRO A 214 -15.56 -28.67 14.41
C PRO A 214 -16.87 -28.00 14.02
N VAL A 215 -16.95 -26.69 14.20
CA VAL A 215 -18.13 -25.86 13.90
C VAL A 215 -17.84 -24.89 12.76
N ARG A 216 -18.81 -24.10 12.31
CA ARG A 216 -18.60 -23.15 11.21
C ARG A 216 -17.81 -21.92 11.65
N SER A 217 -18.16 -21.35 12.80
CA SER A 217 -17.47 -20.17 13.35
C SER A 217 -17.57 -20.15 14.87
N ILE A 218 -16.48 -20.51 15.55
CA ILE A 218 -16.34 -20.37 17.00
C ILE A 218 -16.54 -18.90 17.39
N ARG A 219 -15.89 -17.98 16.67
CA ARG A 219 -15.90 -16.53 16.95
C ARG A 219 -17.31 -15.95 16.96
N SER A 220 -18.17 -16.40 16.04
CA SER A 220 -19.57 -15.95 15.95
C SER A 220 -20.55 -16.76 16.81
N SER A 221 -20.09 -17.75 17.57
CA SER A 221 -20.92 -18.59 18.44
C SER A 221 -20.89 -18.15 19.90
N ARG A 222 -21.69 -18.81 20.75
CA ARG A 222 -21.63 -18.67 22.21
C ARG A 222 -20.26 -18.96 22.84
N PHE A 223 -19.39 -19.72 22.16
CA PHE A 223 -18.04 -20.04 22.64
C PHE A 223 -17.00 -18.95 22.30
N GLY A 224 -17.36 -18.01 21.43
CA GLY A 224 -16.54 -16.86 21.10
C GLY A 224 -16.62 -15.76 22.17
N TYR A 225 -16.47 -14.52 21.72
CA TYR A 225 -16.66 -13.36 22.59
C TYR A 225 -18.15 -13.03 22.70
N VAL A 226 -18.69 -13.04 23.93
CA VAL A 226 -20.09 -12.68 24.21
C VAL A 226 -20.14 -11.85 25.49
N ASN A 227 -21.10 -10.93 25.60
CA ASN A 227 -21.31 -10.22 26.86
C ASN A 227 -21.85 -11.18 27.93
N HIS A 228 -21.73 -10.80 29.20
CA HIS A 228 -22.45 -11.46 30.29
C HIS A 228 -23.98 -11.36 30.08
N ASP A 229 -24.73 -12.40 30.48
CA ASP A 229 -26.19 -12.49 30.32
C ASP A 229 -26.99 -11.32 30.92
N GLU A 230 -26.39 -10.60 31.87
CA GLU A 230 -26.97 -9.42 32.53
C GLU A 230 -26.88 -8.14 31.68
N VAL A 231 -25.99 -8.10 30.67
CA VAL A 231 -25.80 -6.96 29.77
C VAL A 231 -26.83 -7.02 28.65
N LYS A 232 -27.86 -6.17 28.74
CA LYS A 232 -28.94 -6.08 27.75
C LYS A 232 -29.13 -4.64 27.32
N VAL A 233 -29.04 -4.39 26.01
CA VAL A 233 -29.19 -3.07 25.40
C VAL A 233 -30.18 -3.15 24.24
N SER A 234 -31.23 -2.34 24.28
CA SER A 234 -32.25 -2.32 23.23
C SER A 234 -31.84 -1.45 22.04
N PHE A 235 -32.16 -1.90 20.83
CA PHE A 235 -32.04 -1.13 19.59
C PHE A 235 -33.39 -0.59 19.10
N SER A 236 -34.42 -0.53 19.97
CA SER A 236 -35.76 -0.06 19.63
C SER A 236 -35.78 1.42 19.18
N SER A 237 -35.03 2.26 19.88
CA SER A 237 -34.86 3.69 19.64
C SER A 237 -33.47 4.12 20.12
N ILE A 238 -33.02 5.29 19.67
CA ILE A 238 -31.71 5.80 20.09
C ILE A 238 -31.72 6.19 21.57
N GLU A 239 -32.83 6.73 22.06
CA GLU A 239 -33.03 7.09 23.46
C GLU A 239 -32.92 5.85 24.35
N LYS A 240 -33.56 4.74 23.95
CA LYS A 240 -33.52 3.50 24.73
C LYS A 240 -32.15 2.85 24.70
N TYR A 241 -31.49 2.87 23.54
CA TYR A 241 -30.12 2.38 23.39
C TYR A 241 -29.16 3.08 24.36
N ILE A 242 -29.23 4.42 24.42
CA ILE A 242 -28.42 5.22 25.34
C ILE A 242 -28.78 4.92 26.79
N GLU A 243 -30.07 4.93 27.13
CA GLU A 243 -30.54 4.66 28.50
C GLU A 243 -30.02 3.32 29.02
N ASP A 244 -30.17 2.26 28.22
CA ASP A 244 -29.76 0.91 28.61
C ASP A 244 -28.24 0.79 28.72
N LEU A 245 -27.48 1.39 27.78
CA LEU A 245 -26.02 1.34 27.80
C LEU A 245 -25.45 2.12 28.99
N SER A 246 -25.93 3.33 29.25
CA SER A 246 -25.56 4.09 30.44
C SER A 246 -25.95 3.35 31.72
N CYS A 247 -27.07 2.63 31.73
CA CYS A 247 -27.51 1.82 32.87
C CYS A 247 -26.56 0.64 33.17
N VAL A 248 -26.09 -0.09 32.15
CA VAL A 248 -25.15 -1.21 32.35
C VAL A 248 -23.77 -0.72 32.82
N VAL A 249 -23.30 0.42 32.30
CA VAL A 249 -22.04 1.05 32.77
C VAL A 249 -22.18 1.54 34.21
N ASN A 250 -23.26 2.24 34.55
CA ASN A 250 -23.51 2.74 35.91
C ASN A 250 -23.66 1.62 36.95
N LYS A 251 -24.10 0.43 36.53
CA LYS A 251 -24.16 -0.77 37.39
C LYS A 251 -22.81 -1.47 37.54
N GLY A 252 -21.79 -1.05 36.80
CA GLY A 252 -20.47 -1.70 36.77
C GLY A 252 -20.47 -3.05 36.06
N LEU A 253 -21.47 -3.32 35.21
CA LEU A 253 -21.50 -4.53 34.36
C LEU A 253 -20.57 -4.38 33.15
N LEU A 254 -20.32 -3.14 32.73
CA LEU A 254 -19.29 -2.75 31.77
C LEU A 254 -18.48 -1.61 32.40
N VAL A 255 -17.18 -1.59 32.16
CA VAL A 255 -16.27 -0.51 32.60
C VAL A 255 -16.53 0.76 31.79
N GLU A 256 -16.70 0.60 30.48
CA GLU A 256 -16.94 1.68 29.54
C GLU A 256 -17.92 1.23 28.44
N GLU A 257 -18.57 2.20 27.80
CA GLU A 257 -19.47 1.96 26.66
C GLU A 257 -18.78 1.18 25.53
N LYS A 258 -17.47 1.37 25.36
CA LYS A 258 -16.64 0.70 24.34
C LYS A 258 -16.49 -0.81 24.56
N GLU A 259 -16.73 -1.31 25.79
CA GLU A 259 -16.72 -2.73 26.14
C GLU A 259 -17.92 -3.51 25.58
N PHE A 260 -19.05 -2.83 25.34
CA PHE A 260 -20.26 -3.48 24.85
C PHE A 260 -20.02 -4.18 23.50
N TYR A 261 -20.09 -5.51 23.51
CA TYR A 261 -19.89 -6.33 22.33
C TYR A 261 -21.19 -6.57 21.57
N THR A 262 -21.19 -6.30 20.27
CA THR A 262 -22.33 -6.53 19.38
C THR A 262 -21.82 -6.77 17.97
N ALA A 263 -22.55 -7.57 17.20
CA ALA A 263 -22.21 -7.86 15.81
C ALA A 263 -22.29 -6.63 14.90
N MET A 264 -23.12 -5.63 15.24
CA MET A 264 -23.16 -4.33 14.58
C MET A 264 -23.26 -3.21 15.61
N ARG A 265 -22.35 -2.24 15.52
CA ARG A 265 -22.25 -1.10 16.44
C ARG A 265 -22.61 0.21 15.74
N LEU A 266 -23.34 1.07 16.46
CA LEU A 266 -23.62 2.45 16.02
C LEU A 266 -22.39 3.31 16.31
N ARG A 267 -21.97 4.13 15.33
CA ARG A 267 -20.78 4.99 15.46
C ARG A 267 -21.06 6.40 14.92
N GLY A 268 -20.21 7.35 15.28
CA GLY A 268 -20.28 8.72 14.78
C GLY A 268 -20.14 9.83 15.82
N SER A 269 -20.18 9.48 17.10
CA SER A 269 -19.99 10.38 18.24
C SER A 269 -18.97 9.81 19.20
N GLU A 270 -18.30 10.66 19.98
CA GLU A 270 -17.29 10.24 20.97
C GLU A 270 -17.94 9.55 22.17
N ARG A 271 -19.11 10.03 22.58
CA ARG A 271 -19.92 9.46 23.67
C ARG A 271 -21.28 9.04 23.17
N VAL A 272 -21.81 7.95 23.70
CA VAL A 272 -23.11 7.43 23.23
C VAL A 272 -24.26 8.41 23.51
N GLU A 273 -24.17 9.21 24.57
CA GLU A 273 -25.13 10.28 24.87
C GLU A 273 -25.24 11.35 23.77
N GLU A 274 -24.17 11.60 23.02
CA GLU A 274 -24.12 12.63 21.96
C GLU A 274 -24.92 12.23 20.72
N PHE A 275 -25.28 10.95 20.56
CA PHE A 275 -26.15 10.52 19.46
C PHE A 275 -27.51 11.21 19.46
N LEU A 276 -28.01 11.70 20.61
CA LEU A 276 -29.25 12.49 20.67
C LEU A 276 -29.14 13.82 19.89
N THR A 277 -27.96 14.42 19.88
CA THR A 277 -27.72 15.74 19.28
C THR A 277 -27.03 15.66 17.92
N GLU A 278 -26.14 14.69 17.75
CA GLU A 278 -25.30 14.54 16.56
C GLU A 278 -25.92 13.57 15.55
N GLY A 279 -26.63 12.56 16.05
CA GLY A 279 -27.16 11.44 15.26
C GLY A 279 -26.10 10.39 14.95
N VAL A 280 -26.55 9.20 14.55
CA VAL A 280 -25.65 8.12 14.11
C VAL A 280 -25.07 8.47 12.74
N ARG A 281 -23.74 8.35 12.59
CA ARG A 281 -23.05 8.64 11.33
C ARG A 281 -22.90 7.41 10.45
N TYR A 282 -22.46 6.30 11.04
CA TYR A 282 -22.12 5.07 10.34
C TYR A 282 -22.31 3.84 11.24
N VAL A 283 -22.22 2.64 10.67
CA VAL A 283 -22.24 1.37 11.41
C VAL A 283 -20.93 0.63 11.24
N GLU A 284 -20.56 -0.14 12.26
CA GLU A 284 -19.38 -0.99 12.28
C GLU A 284 -19.83 -2.45 12.44
N LEU A 285 -19.55 -3.28 11.44
CA LEU A 285 -19.85 -4.71 11.46
C LEU A 285 -18.65 -5.45 12.04
N ARG A 286 -18.86 -6.24 13.10
CA ARG A 286 -17.77 -6.83 13.89
C ARG A 286 -17.72 -8.35 13.84
N ASN A 287 -18.75 -9.05 13.35
CA ASN A 287 -18.77 -10.50 13.28
C ASN A 287 -18.15 -11.06 11.98
N ILE A 288 -17.20 -10.36 11.38
CA ILE A 288 -16.52 -10.78 10.14
C ILE A 288 -15.23 -11.50 10.51
N ASP A 289 -15.18 -12.81 10.32
CA ASP A 289 -13.96 -13.61 10.54
C ASP A 289 -12.92 -13.26 9.46
N LEU A 290 -11.63 -13.35 9.81
CA LEU A 290 -10.54 -13.33 8.83
C LEU A 290 -10.74 -14.44 7.79
N ASN A 291 -10.73 -14.06 6.52
CA ASN A 291 -10.67 -14.99 5.39
C ASN A 291 -9.20 -15.41 5.17
N PRO A 292 -8.82 -16.67 5.47
CA PRO A 292 -7.43 -17.10 5.34
C PRO A 292 -6.96 -17.19 3.89
N PHE A 293 -7.86 -17.20 2.92
CA PHE A 293 -7.50 -17.34 1.51
C PHE A 293 -7.27 -16.00 0.81
N GLU A 294 -7.28 -14.91 1.56
CA GLU A 294 -7.05 -13.55 1.08
C GLU A 294 -5.97 -12.92 1.93
N THR A 295 -4.91 -12.37 1.32
CA THR A 295 -3.81 -11.70 2.03
C THR A 295 -4.34 -10.61 2.99
N ASN A 296 -5.37 -9.89 2.57
CA ASN A 296 -5.98 -8.81 3.34
C ASN A 296 -6.97 -9.28 4.42
N GLY A 297 -7.21 -10.60 4.55
CA GLY A 297 -8.17 -11.16 5.51
C GLY A 297 -9.65 -10.95 5.13
N ILE A 298 -9.93 -10.33 3.98
CA ILE A 298 -11.25 -10.14 3.39
C ILE A 298 -11.09 -9.92 1.88
N SER A 299 -12.02 -10.41 1.06
CA SER A 299 -12.00 -10.20 -0.39
C SER A 299 -12.86 -9.01 -0.83
N TYR A 300 -12.59 -8.48 -2.02
CA TYR A 300 -13.42 -7.44 -2.64
C TYR A 300 -14.89 -7.88 -2.76
N GLU A 301 -15.11 -9.14 -3.18
CA GLU A 301 -16.46 -9.71 -3.32
C GLU A 301 -17.19 -9.81 -1.97
N GLN A 302 -16.48 -10.09 -0.86
CA GLN A 302 -17.06 -10.04 0.48
C GLN A 302 -17.49 -8.62 0.88
N ALA A 303 -16.66 -7.60 0.63
CA ALA A 303 -17.02 -6.22 0.89
C ALA A 303 -18.20 -5.74 0.02
N GLU A 304 -18.25 -6.18 -1.24
CA GLU A 304 -19.39 -5.96 -2.13
C GLU A 304 -20.66 -6.62 -1.61
N PHE A 305 -20.58 -7.89 -1.18
CA PHE A 305 -21.69 -8.58 -0.53
C PHE A 305 -22.21 -7.79 0.67
N LEU A 306 -21.34 -7.34 1.58
CA LEU A 306 -21.75 -6.62 2.79
C LEU A 306 -22.49 -5.31 2.47
N HIS A 307 -22.06 -4.60 1.43
CA HIS A 307 -22.75 -3.39 0.96
C HIS A 307 -24.14 -3.73 0.39
N ILE A 308 -24.22 -4.67 -0.55
CA ILE A 308 -25.50 -5.06 -1.18
C ILE A 308 -26.45 -5.62 -0.12
N PHE A 309 -25.93 -6.42 0.81
CA PHE A 309 -26.67 -6.96 1.93
C PHE A 309 -27.22 -5.84 2.83
N SER A 310 -26.42 -4.82 3.14
CA SER A 310 -26.87 -3.65 3.91
C SER A 310 -28.00 -2.88 3.20
N LEU A 311 -27.89 -2.69 1.88
CA LEU A 311 -28.97 -2.08 1.07
C LEU A 311 -30.24 -2.94 1.05
N TYR A 312 -30.08 -4.26 0.94
CA TYR A 312 -31.21 -5.19 0.92
C TYR A 312 -31.91 -5.25 2.28
N LEU A 313 -31.17 -5.30 3.38
CA LEU A 313 -31.70 -5.24 4.73
C LEU A 313 -32.47 -3.95 5.00
N LEU A 314 -32.10 -2.83 4.37
CA LEU A 314 -32.85 -1.59 4.49
C LEU A 314 -34.28 -1.69 3.92
N GLN A 315 -34.52 -2.60 2.96
CA GLN A 315 -35.85 -2.85 2.38
C GLN A 315 -36.67 -3.89 3.16
N LYS A 316 -36.04 -4.64 4.06
CA LYS A 316 -36.72 -5.70 4.81
C LYS A 316 -37.64 -5.11 5.87
N ASP A 317 -38.81 -5.73 6.00
CA ASP A 317 -39.73 -5.44 7.08
C ASP A 317 -39.11 -5.81 8.43
N GLU A 318 -39.42 -5.02 9.45
CA GLU A 318 -38.96 -5.25 10.81
C GLU A 318 -40.09 -5.89 11.62
N HIS A 319 -39.73 -6.69 12.61
CA HIS A 319 -40.70 -7.14 13.58
C HIS A 319 -41.12 -5.98 14.50
N PRO A 320 -42.40 -5.84 14.89
CA PRO A 320 -42.86 -4.76 15.76
C PRO A 320 -42.17 -4.71 17.13
N GLU A 321 -41.72 -5.88 17.62
CA GLU A 321 -40.96 -6.02 18.87
C GLU A 321 -39.46 -6.22 18.57
N SER A 322 -38.68 -5.14 18.63
CA SER A 322 -37.26 -5.12 18.25
C SER A 322 -36.37 -6.02 19.09
N ASP A 323 -36.64 -6.12 20.40
CA ASP A 323 -35.74 -6.83 21.32
C ASP A 323 -35.93 -8.35 21.21
N GLU A 324 -37.17 -8.81 21.03
CA GLU A 324 -37.44 -10.21 20.69
C GLU A 324 -36.86 -10.57 19.31
N TYR A 325 -36.93 -9.64 18.35
CA TYR A 325 -36.32 -9.82 17.04
C TYR A 325 -34.81 -10.04 17.13
N GLY A 326 -34.11 -9.24 17.95
CA GLY A 326 -32.68 -9.41 18.23
C GLY A 326 -32.35 -10.78 18.82
N LYS A 327 -33.10 -11.22 19.85
CA LYS A 327 -32.91 -12.53 20.48
C LYS A 327 -33.09 -13.70 19.51
N VAL A 328 -34.10 -13.62 18.64
CA VAL A 328 -34.30 -14.63 17.58
C VAL A 328 -33.09 -14.62 16.65
N GLY A 329 -32.62 -13.45 16.24
CA GLY A 329 -31.38 -13.29 15.48
C GLY A 329 -30.17 -13.97 16.13
N ASP A 330 -29.97 -13.74 17.43
CA ASP A 330 -28.89 -14.35 18.21
C ASP A 330 -28.97 -15.87 18.22
N ALA A 331 -30.15 -16.43 18.51
CA ALA A 331 -30.36 -17.86 18.52
C ALA A 331 -30.17 -18.50 17.14
N ARG A 332 -30.66 -17.85 16.08
CA ARG A 332 -30.46 -18.32 14.70
C ARG A 332 -29.00 -18.28 14.30
N ASN A 333 -28.28 -17.22 14.65
CA ASN A 333 -26.87 -17.10 14.38
C ASN A 333 -26.06 -18.17 15.12
N ASP A 334 -26.34 -18.40 16.40
CA ASP A 334 -25.64 -19.44 17.17
C ASP A 334 -25.87 -20.85 16.58
N VAL A 335 -27.09 -21.15 16.12
CA VAL A 335 -27.35 -22.39 15.38
C VAL A 335 -26.45 -22.52 14.15
N VAL A 336 -26.39 -21.49 13.30
CA VAL A 336 -25.58 -21.51 12.07
C VAL A 336 -24.08 -21.54 12.36
N ALA A 337 -23.63 -20.81 13.39
CA ALA A 337 -22.24 -20.76 13.82
C ALA A 337 -21.75 -22.12 14.32
N LEU A 338 -22.64 -22.88 14.99
CA LEU A 338 -22.35 -24.21 15.56
C LEU A 338 -22.60 -25.38 14.60
N GLU A 339 -23.16 -25.14 13.41
CA GLU A 339 -23.24 -26.18 12.38
C GLU A 339 -21.85 -26.68 12.01
N HIS A 340 -21.72 -27.98 11.75
CA HIS A 340 -20.52 -28.54 11.16
C HIS A 340 -20.19 -27.84 9.82
N PRO A 341 -18.92 -27.50 9.50
CA PRO A 341 -18.56 -26.75 8.28
C PRO A 341 -19.15 -27.28 6.97
N LEU A 342 -19.26 -28.60 6.84
CA LEU A 342 -19.77 -29.29 5.65
C LEU A 342 -21.30 -29.52 5.66
N SER A 343 -21.98 -29.12 6.73
CA SER A 343 -23.43 -29.20 6.80
C SER A 343 -24.07 -28.04 6.04
N ARG A 344 -25.20 -28.34 5.38
CA ARG A 344 -26.11 -27.30 4.89
C ARG A 344 -26.74 -26.58 6.07
N THR A 345 -27.06 -25.31 5.89
CA THR A 345 -27.67 -24.54 6.98
C THR A 345 -29.11 -24.97 7.28
N ALA A 346 -29.49 -24.92 8.56
CA ALA A 346 -30.87 -25.10 9.01
C ALA A 346 -31.85 -24.12 8.34
N PHE A 347 -31.36 -23.01 7.79
CA PHE A 347 -32.16 -21.97 7.14
C PHE A 347 -31.96 -21.91 5.61
N GLU A 348 -31.67 -23.05 4.98
CA GLU A 348 -31.30 -23.14 3.54
C GLU A 348 -32.31 -22.45 2.61
N ALA A 349 -33.62 -22.70 2.79
CA ALA A 349 -34.65 -22.09 1.96
C ALA A 349 -34.64 -20.56 2.05
N GLU A 350 -34.51 -20.01 3.26
CA GLU A 350 -34.43 -18.55 3.45
C GLU A 350 -33.11 -18.00 2.92
N ALA A 351 -32.01 -18.75 2.98
CA ALA A 351 -30.75 -18.32 2.40
C ALA A 351 -30.85 -18.13 0.87
N TYR A 352 -31.50 -19.06 0.15
CA TYR A 352 -31.80 -18.88 -1.27
C TYR A 352 -32.70 -17.66 -1.51
N GLU A 353 -33.76 -17.47 -0.72
CA GLU A 353 -34.63 -16.29 -0.83
C GLU A 353 -33.89 -14.97 -0.62
N LEU A 354 -32.94 -14.91 0.32
CA LEU A 354 -32.12 -13.74 0.58
C LEU A 354 -31.17 -13.46 -0.59
N VAL A 355 -30.50 -14.49 -1.12
CA VAL A 355 -29.60 -14.38 -2.29
C VAL A 355 -30.37 -13.92 -3.53
N ASP A 356 -31.50 -14.56 -3.84
CA ASP A 356 -32.37 -14.19 -4.96
C ASP A 356 -32.92 -12.76 -4.79
N GLY A 357 -33.25 -12.38 -3.55
CA GLY A 357 -33.69 -11.03 -3.22
C GLY A 357 -32.64 -9.96 -3.47
N MET A 358 -31.38 -10.21 -3.09
CA MET A 358 -30.27 -9.30 -3.36
C MET A 358 -29.95 -9.20 -4.86
N GLU A 359 -29.98 -10.31 -5.60
CA GLU A 359 -29.77 -10.27 -7.06
C GLU A 359 -30.92 -9.56 -7.77
N LYS A 360 -32.15 -9.76 -7.31
CA LYS A 360 -33.28 -9.01 -7.82
C LYS A 360 -33.15 -7.51 -7.53
N LEU A 361 -32.68 -7.15 -6.34
CA LEU A 361 -32.44 -5.75 -5.97
C LEU A 361 -31.45 -5.08 -6.92
N SER A 362 -30.32 -5.72 -7.22
CA SER A 362 -29.33 -5.14 -8.15
C SER A 362 -29.89 -4.96 -9.55
N LYS A 363 -30.68 -5.93 -10.05
CA LYS A 363 -31.38 -5.84 -11.33
C LYS A 363 -32.44 -4.73 -11.37
N ASP A 364 -33.28 -4.65 -10.33
CA ASP A 364 -34.38 -3.68 -10.25
C ASP A 364 -33.84 -2.23 -10.14
N LEU A 365 -32.71 -2.03 -9.45
CA LEU A 365 -32.07 -0.73 -9.28
C LEU A 365 -31.02 -0.42 -10.37
N GLY A 366 -30.61 -1.42 -11.16
CA GLY A 366 -29.73 -1.26 -12.32
C GLY A 366 -28.30 -0.90 -11.96
N PHE A 367 -27.78 -1.35 -10.82
CA PHE A 367 -26.41 -1.08 -10.40
C PHE A 367 -25.46 -2.27 -10.68
N PRO A 368 -24.18 -2.02 -10.95
CA PRO A 368 -23.22 -3.08 -11.26
C PRO A 368 -22.89 -3.92 -10.03
N VAL A 369 -22.62 -5.21 -10.26
CA VAL A 369 -22.16 -6.21 -9.30
C VAL A 369 -21.13 -7.10 -9.99
N SER A 370 -20.21 -7.71 -9.24
CA SER A 370 -19.30 -8.71 -9.77
C SER A 370 -20.07 -9.88 -10.37
N ASP A 371 -19.69 -10.30 -11.58
CA ASP A 371 -20.37 -11.38 -12.33
C ASP A 371 -20.38 -12.72 -11.55
N THR A 372 -19.40 -12.91 -10.67
CA THR A 372 -19.21 -14.11 -9.87
C THR A 372 -20.00 -14.12 -8.57
N LEU A 373 -20.41 -12.96 -8.02
CA LEU A 373 -20.94 -12.87 -6.66
C LEU A 373 -22.11 -13.82 -6.40
N PHE A 374 -23.21 -13.66 -7.15
CA PHE A 374 -24.42 -14.45 -6.90
C PHE A 374 -24.29 -15.92 -7.33
N SER A 375 -23.39 -16.22 -8.28
CA SER A 375 -23.11 -17.61 -8.67
C SER A 375 -22.27 -18.32 -7.60
N ASN A 376 -21.28 -17.64 -7.02
CA ASN A 376 -20.50 -18.13 -5.89
C ASN A 376 -21.37 -18.36 -4.64
N LEU A 377 -22.25 -17.42 -4.29
CA LEU A 377 -23.19 -17.58 -3.17
C LEU A 377 -24.07 -18.83 -3.34
N ARG A 378 -24.61 -19.07 -4.53
CA ARG A 378 -25.41 -20.28 -4.81
C ARG A 378 -24.57 -21.55 -4.78
N ALA A 379 -23.37 -21.52 -5.34
CA ALA A 379 -22.44 -22.64 -5.25
C ALA A 379 -22.12 -23.02 -3.80
N MET A 380 -22.01 -22.04 -2.88
CA MET A 380 -21.82 -22.28 -1.44
C MET A 380 -23.08 -22.84 -0.74
N LEU A 381 -24.28 -22.53 -1.23
CA LEU A 381 -25.52 -23.12 -0.73
C LEU A 381 -25.70 -24.57 -1.22
N GLU A 382 -25.38 -24.84 -2.48
CA GLU A 382 -25.46 -26.17 -3.08
C GLU A 382 -24.44 -27.14 -2.45
N ASP A 383 -23.22 -26.64 -2.22
CA ASP A 383 -22.07 -27.38 -1.72
C ASP A 383 -21.36 -26.59 -0.59
N PRO A 384 -21.66 -26.90 0.69
CA PRO A 384 -21.07 -26.23 1.84
C PRO A 384 -19.54 -26.31 1.91
N SER A 385 -18.90 -27.26 1.22
CA SER A 385 -17.43 -27.33 1.15
C SER A 385 -16.78 -26.11 0.49
N LYS A 386 -17.58 -25.30 -0.22
CA LYS A 386 -17.14 -24.04 -0.85
C LYS A 386 -17.27 -22.81 0.05
N THR A 387 -18.00 -22.90 1.17
CA THR A 387 -18.01 -21.84 2.21
C THR A 387 -16.61 -21.68 2.79
N LEU A 388 -16.29 -20.53 3.41
CA LEU A 388 -14.95 -20.33 4.00
C LEU A 388 -14.61 -21.41 5.03
N ALA A 389 -15.52 -21.68 5.96
CA ALA A 389 -15.39 -22.77 6.94
C ALA A 389 -15.24 -24.13 6.27
N GLY A 390 -16.06 -24.43 5.25
CA GLY A 390 -16.02 -25.70 4.54
C GLY A 390 -14.68 -25.93 3.83
N ARG A 391 -14.13 -24.89 3.19
CA ARG A 391 -12.81 -24.91 2.56
C ARG A 391 -11.72 -25.13 3.59
N LEU A 392 -11.69 -24.30 4.64
CA LEU A 392 -10.69 -24.38 5.70
C LEU A 392 -10.72 -25.74 6.39
N TYR A 393 -11.90 -26.25 6.73
CA TYR A 393 -12.07 -27.57 7.34
C TYR A 393 -11.56 -28.68 6.43
N THR A 394 -11.92 -28.66 5.13
CA THR A 394 -11.51 -29.67 4.15
C THR A 394 -10.00 -29.70 3.97
N GLU A 395 -9.35 -28.55 3.87
CA GLU A 395 -7.88 -28.46 3.83
C GLU A 395 -7.25 -28.96 5.13
N SER A 396 -7.84 -28.60 6.27
CA SER A 396 -7.36 -29.02 7.60
C SER A 396 -7.42 -30.55 7.80
N GLN A 397 -8.28 -31.27 7.09
CA GLN A 397 -8.33 -32.74 7.15
C GLN A 397 -7.09 -33.42 6.54
N LYS A 398 -6.34 -32.72 5.69
CA LYS A 398 -5.10 -33.24 5.10
C LYS A 398 -3.92 -33.20 6.08
N SER A 399 -3.97 -32.29 7.06
CA SER A 399 -2.93 -32.07 8.07
C SER A 399 -3.56 -31.60 9.40
N SER A 400 -3.57 -30.30 9.65
CA SER A 400 -4.25 -29.63 10.76
C SER A 400 -4.58 -28.18 10.37
N GLN A 401 -5.48 -27.52 11.10
CA GLN A 401 -5.81 -26.12 10.84
C GLN A 401 -4.59 -25.20 11.01
N SER A 402 -3.78 -25.41 12.05
CA SER A 402 -2.57 -24.63 12.29
C SER A 402 -1.54 -24.83 11.18
N GLN A 403 -1.40 -26.05 10.64
CA GLN A 403 -0.50 -26.31 9.52
C GLN A 403 -0.95 -25.61 8.24
N VAL A 404 -2.26 -25.61 7.93
CA VAL A 404 -2.83 -24.84 6.81
C VAL A 404 -2.56 -23.35 6.97
N ALA A 405 -2.76 -22.80 8.18
CA ALA A 405 -2.48 -21.40 8.48
C ALA A 405 -1.00 -21.04 8.30
N ILE A 406 -0.08 -21.92 8.73
CA ILE A 406 1.37 -21.73 8.53
C ILE A 406 1.72 -21.70 7.05
N GLU A 407 1.14 -22.60 6.24
CA GLU A 407 1.40 -22.66 4.79
C GLU A 407 0.94 -21.38 4.09
N ILE A 408 -0.27 -20.92 4.39
CA ILE A 408 -0.83 -19.66 3.88
C ILE A 408 0.04 -18.45 4.30
N ALA A 409 0.42 -18.39 5.57
CA ALA A 409 1.26 -17.31 6.09
C ALA A 409 2.63 -17.30 5.42
N LYS A 410 3.23 -18.47 5.14
CA LYS A 410 4.50 -18.62 4.42
C LYS A 410 4.41 -18.25 2.94
N GLU A 411 3.32 -18.59 2.28
CA GLU A 411 3.07 -18.16 0.90
C GLU A 411 2.96 -16.63 0.84
N THR A 412 2.18 -16.04 1.74
CA THR A 412 2.08 -14.57 1.89
C THR A 412 3.45 -13.95 2.17
N TYR A 413 4.21 -14.54 3.09
CA TYR A 413 5.58 -14.12 3.41
C TYR A 413 6.45 -14.10 2.16
N ALA A 414 6.51 -15.22 1.43
CA ALA A 414 7.35 -15.36 0.26
C ALA A 414 6.99 -14.33 -0.82
N ASN A 415 5.70 -14.16 -1.11
CA ASN A 415 5.22 -13.23 -2.13
C ASN A 415 5.57 -11.77 -1.80
N LEU A 416 5.39 -11.34 -0.55
CA LEU A 416 5.67 -9.96 -0.13
C LEU A 416 7.17 -9.64 -0.07
N TRP A 417 8.01 -10.65 0.21
CA TRP A 417 9.47 -10.48 0.24
C TRP A 417 10.14 -10.70 -1.12
N GLU A 418 9.45 -11.28 -2.11
CA GLU A 418 9.95 -11.43 -3.48
C GLU A 418 10.16 -10.07 -4.16
N LYS A 419 9.21 -9.14 -3.95
CA LYS A 419 9.22 -7.80 -4.55
C LYS A 419 9.18 -6.70 -3.50
N PRO A 420 10.25 -6.54 -2.70
CA PRO A 420 10.26 -5.62 -1.56
C PRO A 420 10.25 -4.14 -1.95
N TYR A 421 10.27 -3.81 -3.25
CA TYR A 421 10.23 -2.46 -3.81
C TYR A 421 8.83 -2.05 -4.28
N GLU A 422 7.89 -2.99 -4.44
CA GLU A 422 6.50 -2.70 -4.79
C GLU A 422 5.68 -2.39 -3.52
N LEU A 423 4.62 -1.61 -3.69
CA LEU A 423 3.58 -1.38 -2.70
C LEU A 423 2.24 -1.85 -3.29
N THR A 424 1.72 -2.96 -2.78
CA THR A 424 0.46 -3.55 -3.27
C THR A 424 -0.67 -2.54 -3.14
N GLY A 425 -1.54 -2.48 -4.15
CA GLY A 425 -2.58 -1.45 -4.26
C GLY A 425 -2.13 -0.20 -5.02
N PHE A 426 -0.82 0.03 -5.19
CA PHE A 426 -0.27 1.22 -5.86
C PHE A 426 0.85 0.88 -6.86
N THR A 427 0.89 -0.35 -7.37
CA THR A 427 1.94 -0.83 -8.29
C THR A 427 1.95 -0.13 -9.65
N ASP A 428 0.88 0.55 -10.00
CA ASP A 428 0.75 1.42 -11.19
C ASP A 428 1.36 2.81 -10.99
N MET A 429 1.74 3.20 -9.78
CA MET A 429 2.47 4.44 -9.49
C MET A 429 3.98 4.28 -9.69
N GLU A 430 4.73 5.38 -9.74
CA GLU A 430 6.20 5.34 -9.85
C GLU A 430 6.83 4.71 -8.60
N LEU A 431 7.90 3.93 -8.77
CA LEU A 431 8.57 3.27 -7.63
C LEU A 431 9.05 4.25 -6.56
N SER A 432 9.61 5.40 -6.96
CA SER A 432 10.00 6.46 -6.02
C SER A 432 8.83 6.91 -5.13
N THR A 433 7.65 7.06 -5.71
CA THR A 433 6.42 7.46 -5.00
C THR A 433 5.90 6.33 -4.12
N GLN A 434 5.88 5.09 -4.62
CA GLN A 434 5.49 3.91 -3.84
C GLN A 434 6.37 3.74 -2.59
N ILE A 435 7.69 3.91 -2.75
CA ILE A 435 8.63 3.76 -1.63
C ILE A 435 8.49 4.90 -0.62
N LEU A 436 8.23 6.14 -1.09
CA LEU A 436 7.90 7.26 -0.19
C LEU A 436 6.61 6.98 0.58
N MET A 437 5.57 6.48 -0.09
CA MET A 437 4.30 6.12 0.55
C MET A 437 4.50 5.00 1.58
N PHE A 438 5.32 3.99 1.29
CA PHE A 438 5.66 2.95 2.25
C PHE A 438 6.26 3.55 3.53
N ASP A 439 7.27 4.41 3.40
CA ASP A 439 7.93 5.02 4.54
C ASP A 439 6.97 5.97 5.29
N ALA A 440 6.10 6.70 4.57
CA ALA A 440 5.08 7.57 5.16
C ALA A 440 4.05 6.76 5.98
N PHE A 441 3.54 5.66 5.42
CA PHE A 441 2.65 4.76 6.13
C PHE A 441 3.33 4.16 7.36
N GLN A 442 4.60 3.75 7.27
CA GLN A 442 5.36 3.19 8.39
C GLN A 442 5.59 4.20 9.52
N GLN A 443 5.73 5.49 9.19
CA GLN A 443 5.91 6.57 10.17
C GLN A 443 4.60 7.19 10.65
N GLY A 444 3.44 6.67 10.23
CA GLY A 444 2.13 7.19 10.63
C GLY A 444 1.75 8.54 10.01
N ILE A 445 2.43 8.95 8.95
CA ILE A 445 2.08 10.15 8.19
C ILE A 445 0.85 9.84 7.35
N GLU A 446 -0.21 10.63 7.50
CA GLU A 446 -1.43 10.45 6.72
C GLU A 446 -1.16 10.73 5.24
N VAL A 447 -1.45 9.76 4.37
CA VAL A 447 -1.28 9.86 2.92
C VAL A 447 -2.65 10.02 2.26
N GLU A 448 -2.84 11.10 1.51
CA GLU A 448 -3.98 11.34 0.62
C GLU A 448 -3.47 11.47 -0.83
N ILE A 449 -4.00 10.64 -1.73
CA ILE A 449 -3.64 10.66 -3.16
C ILE A 449 -4.58 11.64 -3.86
N LEU A 450 -4.03 12.76 -4.32
CA LEU A 450 -4.81 13.80 -5.02
C LEU A 450 -4.93 13.51 -6.51
N ASP A 451 -3.85 13.03 -7.12
CA ASP A 451 -3.82 12.57 -8.51
C ASP A 451 -2.87 11.37 -8.63
N ARG A 452 -3.46 10.19 -8.86
CA ARG A 452 -2.71 8.92 -8.98
C ARG A 452 -1.85 8.87 -10.24
N GLN A 453 -2.29 9.48 -11.34
CA GLN A 453 -1.55 9.46 -12.60
C GLN A 453 -0.41 10.48 -12.57
N ASP A 454 -0.67 11.68 -12.03
CA ASP A 454 0.34 12.74 -11.91
C ASP A 454 1.25 12.58 -10.67
N GLN A 455 1.18 11.45 -9.95
CA GLN A 455 1.99 11.14 -8.78
C GLN A 455 1.89 12.19 -7.66
N PHE A 456 0.70 12.77 -7.46
CA PHE A 456 0.48 13.90 -6.57
C PHE A 456 -0.11 13.47 -5.23
N LEU A 457 0.67 13.66 -4.16
CA LEU A 457 0.33 13.29 -2.80
C LEU A 457 0.15 14.52 -1.91
N LYS A 458 -0.78 14.42 -0.97
CA LYS A 458 -0.84 15.25 0.22
C LYS A 458 -0.45 14.39 1.41
N LEU A 459 0.61 14.78 2.09
CA LEU A 459 1.12 14.16 3.30
C LEU A 459 0.75 15.03 4.48
N LYS A 460 0.28 14.43 5.57
CA LYS A 460 -0.12 15.16 6.77
C LYS A 460 0.34 14.45 8.03
N LEU A 461 1.02 15.19 8.90
CA LEU A 461 1.40 14.74 10.23
C LEU A 461 0.86 15.74 11.24
N ARG A 462 -0.13 15.32 12.04
CA ARG A 462 -0.85 16.21 12.98
C ARG A 462 -1.42 17.43 12.24
N ASP A 463 -0.95 18.64 12.54
CA ASP A 463 -1.41 19.88 11.87
C ASP A 463 -0.53 20.29 10.68
N HIS A 464 0.60 19.62 10.47
CA HIS A 464 1.55 19.93 9.41
C HIS A 464 1.15 19.19 8.12
N VAL A 465 1.02 19.93 7.01
CA VAL A 465 0.67 19.40 5.69
C VAL A 465 1.76 19.74 4.69
N GLU A 466 2.19 18.76 3.91
CA GLU A 466 3.12 18.89 2.80
C GLU A 466 2.49 18.30 1.53
N PHE A 467 2.77 18.92 0.39
CA PHE A 467 2.38 18.41 -0.92
C PHE A 467 3.62 17.91 -1.64
N VAL A 468 3.58 16.67 -2.12
CA VAL A 468 4.71 16.00 -2.76
C VAL A 468 4.28 15.44 -4.10
N LYS A 469 5.05 15.72 -5.14
CA LYS A 469 4.86 15.16 -6.47
C LYS A 469 6.08 14.30 -6.87
N ASN A 470 5.84 13.17 -7.53
CA ASN A 470 6.89 12.24 -8.00
C ASN A 470 7.88 11.78 -6.89
N GLY A 471 7.43 11.78 -5.64
CA GLY A 471 8.22 11.36 -4.48
C GLY A 471 9.20 12.40 -3.91
N ASN A 472 9.69 13.36 -4.70
CA ASN A 472 10.71 14.31 -4.22
C ASN A 472 10.57 15.76 -4.71
N MET A 473 9.52 16.09 -5.46
CA MET A 473 9.19 17.49 -5.74
C MET A 473 8.36 18.03 -4.59
N THR A 474 8.94 18.94 -3.80
CA THR A 474 8.36 19.37 -2.50
C THR A 474 8.28 20.88 -2.37
N SER A 475 7.66 21.35 -1.28
CA SER A 475 7.63 22.77 -0.91
C SER A 475 9.00 23.39 -0.61
N LYS A 476 10.03 22.55 -0.41
CA LYS A 476 11.38 22.99 -0.03
C LYS A 476 12.17 23.51 -1.24
N ASP A 477 11.81 23.10 -2.45
CA ASP A 477 12.36 23.62 -3.69
C ASP A 477 11.58 24.83 -4.18
N THR A 478 12.28 25.78 -4.80
CA THR A 478 11.61 26.94 -5.38
C THR A 478 11.13 26.62 -6.79
N TYR A 479 10.04 27.26 -7.23
CA TYR A 479 9.58 27.12 -8.62
C TYR A 479 10.68 27.46 -9.65
N VAL A 480 11.49 28.48 -9.34
CA VAL A 480 12.54 28.94 -10.26
C VAL A 480 13.70 27.95 -10.36
N SER A 481 14.07 27.25 -9.28
CA SER A 481 15.14 26.24 -9.33
C SER A 481 14.79 25.08 -10.26
N THR A 482 13.52 24.68 -10.31
CA THR A 482 13.03 23.68 -11.28
C THR A 482 13.22 24.16 -12.72
N LEU A 483 12.80 25.39 -13.04
CA LEU A 483 12.96 25.96 -14.39
C LEU A 483 14.42 26.16 -14.79
N ILE A 484 15.29 26.47 -13.82
CA ILE A 484 16.74 26.54 -14.04
C ILE A 484 17.27 25.17 -14.46
N MET A 485 16.96 24.12 -13.70
CA MET A 485 17.45 22.75 -13.95
C MET A 485 16.89 22.13 -15.22
N GLU A 486 15.62 22.38 -15.55
CA GLU A 486 15.01 21.94 -16.81
C GLU A 486 15.74 22.52 -18.03
N ASN A 487 16.30 23.71 -17.90
CA ASN A 487 17.04 24.38 -18.97
C ASN A 487 18.56 24.17 -18.83
N LYS A 488 19.08 23.17 -19.56
CA LYS A 488 20.50 22.81 -19.58
C LYS A 488 21.43 24.00 -19.83
N THR A 489 21.06 24.92 -20.73
CA THR A 489 21.84 26.13 -21.01
C THR A 489 21.90 27.07 -19.80
N VAL A 490 20.77 27.32 -19.12
CA VAL A 490 20.71 28.20 -17.95
C VAL A 490 21.47 27.59 -16.78
N THR A 491 21.26 26.30 -16.51
CA THR A 491 22.00 25.54 -15.48
C THR A 491 23.50 25.71 -15.66
N LYS A 492 24.01 25.46 -16.87
CA LYS A 492 25.44 25.61 -17.17
C LYS A 492 25.95 27.03 -17.02
N LYS A 493 25.19 28.04 -17.46
CA LYS A 493 25.59 29.45 -17.32
C LYS A 493 25.74 29.84 -15.85
N ILE A 494 24.82 29.42 -14.99
CA ILE A 494 24.90 29.70 -13.55
C ILE A 494 26.10 28.97 -12.94
N LEU A 495 26.26 27.68 -13.19
CA LEU A 495 27.38 26.90 -12.66
C LEU A 495 28.74 27.45 -13.12
N HIS A 496 28.85 27.83 -14.39
CA HIS A 496 30.06 28.44 -14.94
C HIS A 496 30.38 29.79 -14.29
N GLN A 497 29.36 30.63 -14.02
CA GLN A 497 29.54 31.92 -13.35
C GLN A 497 30.02 31.77 -11.90
N GLU A 498 29.60 30.70 -11.23
CA GLU A 498 30.06 30.34 -9.88
C GLU A 498 31.42 29.62 -9.88
N GLY A 499 32.02 29.42 -11.07
CA GLY A 499 33.38 28.88 -11.22
C GLY A 499 33.47 27.36 -11.31
N TYR A 500 32.35 26.64 -11.45
CA TYR A 500 32.36 25.20 -11.67
C TYR A 500 32.71 24.85 -13.12
N ARG A 501 33.43 23.73 -13.31
CA ARG A 501 33.69 23.19 -14.64
C ARG A 501 32.42 22.58 -15.23
N VAL A 502 32.01 23.10 -16.38
CA VAL A 502 30.92 22.57 -17.20
C VAL A 502 31.44 22.41 -18.63
N PRO A 503 30.89 21.47 -19.44
CA PRO A 503 31.28 21.34 -20.84
C PRO A 503 31.05 22.63 -21.59
N GLY A 504 32.10 23.16 -22.23
CA GLY A 504 31.99 24.30 -23.13
C GLY A 504 31.19 23.94 -24.38
N GLY A 505 30.53 24.90 -25.03
CA GLY A 505 29.73 24.62 -26.22
C GLY A 505 28.85 25.78 -26.63
N ASP A 506 28.23 25.62 -27.81
CA ASP A 506 27.33 26.61 -28.40
C ASP A 506 25.92 26.03 -28.61
N GLU A 507 24.92 26.90 -28.48
CA GLU A 507 23.51 26.62 -28.73
C GLU A 507 23.10 27.16 -30.10
N PHE A 508 22.46 26.32 -30.91
CA PHE A 508 22.00 26.65 -32.25
C PHE A 508 20.48 26.50 -32.36
N ASN A 509 19.83 27.51 -32.94
CA ASN A 509 18.37 27.51 -33.16
C ASN A 509 17.99 27.19 -34.62
N THR A 510 18.98 27.01 -35.50
CA THR A 510 18.77 26.63 -36.90
C THR A 510 19.83 25.61 -37.31
N ILE A 511 19.45 24.67 -38.17
CA ILE A 511 20.38 23.69 -38.76
C ILE A 511 21.50 24.44 -39.49
N GLU A 512 21.17 25.48 -40.26
CA GLU A 512 22.16 26.20 -41.06
C GLU A 512 23.24 26.88 -40.23
N ASP A 513 22.91 27.44 -39.07
CA ASP A 513 23.90 28.05 -38.18
C ASP A 513 24.74 26.97 -37.49
N ALA A 514 24.13 25.84 -37.09
CA ALA A 514 24.85 24.71 -36.50
C ALA A 514 25.85 24.07 -37.49
N LEU A 515 25.45 23.90 -38.75
CA LEU A 515 26.32 23.38 -39.82
C LEU A 515 27.49 24.32 -40.11
N ARG A 516 27.28 25.65 -40.04
CA ARG A 516 28.37 26.64 -40.20
C ARG A 516 29.41 26.57 -39.08
N ALA A 517 29.03 26.07 -37.91
CA ALA A 517 29.93 25.92 -36.77
C ALA A 517 30.79 24.64 -36.82
N TYR A 518 30.62 23.78 -37.84
CA TYR A 518 31.36 22.51 -37.97
C TYR A 518 32.87 22.65 -37.72
N ASP A 519 33.54 23.61 -38.36
CA ASP A 519 34.98 23.79 -38.25
C ASP A 519 35.45 24.14 -36.82
N MET A 520 34.55 24.61 -35.94
CA MET A 520 34.84 24.90 -34.54
C MET A 520 34.99 23.62 -33.70
N PHE A 521 34.29 22.55 -34.08
CA PHE A 521 34.19 21.30 -33.29
C PHE A 521 34.84 20.09 -33.98
N ALA A 522 34.99 20.11 -35.30
CA ALA A 522 35.35 18.94 -36.12
C ALA A 522 36.63 18.19 -35.71
N LYS A 523 37.56 18.87 -35.01
CA LYS A 523 38.88 18.33 -34.65
C LYS A 523 39.03 17.96 -33.18
N THR A 524 38.02 18.21 -32.37
CA THR A 524 38.02 17.93 -30.94
C THR A 524 36.91 16.93 -30.61
N PRO A 525 37.00 16.21 -29.48
CA PRO A 525 35.88 15.40 -29.01
C PRO A 525 34.66 16.29 -28.70
N PHE A 526 33.48 15.94 -29.22
CA PHE A 526 32.25 16.71 -28.98
C PHE A 526 31.00 15.83 -28.94
N VAL A 527 29.94 16.39 -28.36
CA VAL A 527 28.60 15.80 -28.26
C VAL A 527 27.59 16.74 -28.90
N VAL A 528 26.73 16.19 -29.75
CA VAL A 528 25.54 16.87 -30.27
C VAL A 528 24.35 16.37 -29.49
N LYS A 529 23.54 17.27 -28.92
CA LYS A 529 22.33 16.88 -28.19
C LYS A 529 21.20 17.91 -28.34
N PRO A 530 19.94 17.50 -28.32
CA PRO A 530 18.81 18.43 -28.25
C PRO A 530 18.81 19.17 -26.90
N LYS A 531 18.20 20.37 -26.85
CA LYS A 531 18.13 21.17 -25.63
C LYS A 531 17.25 20.53 -24.55
N THR A 532 16.11 19.97 -24.95
CA THR A 532 15.06 19.49 -24.04
C THR A 532 14.66 18.07 -24.38
N THR A 533 15.56 17.10 -24.21
CA THR A 533 15.24 15.68 -24.37
C THR A 533 15.75 14.83 -23.21
N ASN A 534 15.04 13.71 -23.01
CA ASN A 534 15.32 12.67 -22.03
C ASN A 534 15.79 11.38 -22.73
N TYR A 535 16.34 10.44 -21.96
CA TYR A 535 16.69 9.07 -22.40
C TYR A 535 17.74 8.94 -23.51
N GLY A 536 18.44 10.03 -23.85
CA GLY A 536 19.50 10.01 -24.87
C GLY A 536 19.01 10.03 -26.31
N ILE A 537 17.73 10.33 -26.55
CA ILE A 537 17.17 10.46 -27.89
C ILE A 537 17.74 11.72 -28.57
N GLY A 538 18.17 11.56 -29.82
CA GLY A 538 18.82 12.63 -30.60
C GLY A 538 20.26 12.97 -30.18
N ILE A 539 20.87 12.21 -29.26
CA ILE A 539 22.25 12.45 -28.81
C ILE A 539 23.24 11.69 -29.69
N SER A 540 24.25 12.39 -30.20
CA SER A 540 25.37 11.81 -30.96
C SER A 540 26.70 12.18 -30.30
N ILE A 541 27.57 11.19 -30.08
CA ILE A 541 28.86 11.36 -29.40
C ILE A 541 29.99 11.10 -30.40
N PHE A 542 30.96 12.02 -30.48
CA PHE A 542 32.12 11.92 -31.34
C PHE A 542 33.41 12.06 -30.53
N LYS A 543 34.08 10.94 -30.24
CA LYS A 543 35.29 10.90 -29.39
C LYS A 543 36.57 11.33 -30.12
N ASP A 544 36.63 11.17 -31.44
CA ASP A 544 37.81 11.47 -32.27
C ASP A 544 37.59 12.64 -33.26
N GLY A 545 36.53 13.42 -33.03
CA GLY A 545 35.98 14.35 -34.03
C GLY A 545 35.07 13.65 -35.03
N ALA A 546 34.56 14.40 -36.02
CA ALA A 546 33.58 13.88 -36.98
C ALA A 546 33.86 14.39 -38.39
N SER A 547 33.42 13.62 -39.40
CA SER A 547 33.32 14.13 -40.76
C SER A 547 32.15 15.12 -40.86
N TYR A 548 32.17 16.01 -41.88
CA TYR A 548 31.05 16.94 -42.10
C TYR A 548 29.73 16.19 -42.32
N GLU A 549 29.76 15.07 -43.03
CA GLU A 549 28.56 14.27 -43.32
C GLU A 549 27.97 13.65 -42.04
N ASP A 550 28.83 13.13 -41.15
CA ASP A 550 28.39 12.56 -39.87
C ASP A 550 27.90 13.64 -38.91
N TYR A 551 28.57 14.80 -38.88
CA TYR A 551 28.13 15.97 -38.12
C TYR A 551 26.77 16.48 -38.62
N GLU A 552 26.57 16.60 -39.93
CA GLU A 552 25.30 17.05 -40.52
C GLU A 552 24.15 16.11 -40.17
N LYS A 553 24.40 14.79 -40.22
CA LYS A 553 23.43 13.78 -39.78
C LYS A 553 23.10 13.94 -38.29
N ALA A 554 24.12 14.07 -37.43
CA ALA A 554 23.93 14.25 -35.99
C ALA A 554 23.12 15.51 -35.65
N ILE A 555 23.43 16.63 -36.31
CA ILE A 555 22.68 17.89 -36.17
C ILE A 555 21.22 17.70 -36.60
N THR A 556 20.99 17.08 -37.76
CA THR A 556 19.63 16.85 -38.27
C THR A 556 18.82 15.98 -37.31
N LEU A 557 19.39 14.86 -36.84
CA LEU A 557 18.75 13.98 -35.86
C LEU A 557 18.41 14.71 -34.55
N ALA A 558 19.28 15.61 -34.09
CA ALA A 558 19.01 16.38 -32.88
C ALA A 558 17.90 17.44 -33.08
N PHE A 559 17.83 18.07 -34.26
CA PHE A 559 16.77 19.04 -34.60
C PHE A 559 15.42 18.39 -34.91
N ASP A 560 15.40 17.12 -35.31
CA ASP A 560 14.17 16.34 -35.43
C ASP A 560 13.48 16.17 -34.06
N GLU A 561 14.24 16.27 -32.95
CA GLU A 561 13.76 16.10 -31.58
C GLU A 561 13.52 17.42 -30.82
N ASP A 562 14.24 18.51 -31.13
CA ASP A 562 14.07 19.83 -30.49
C ASP A 562 14.29 20.97 -31.48
N SER A 563 13.58 22.08 -31.29
CA SER A 563 13.79 23.34 -32.02
C SER A 563 15.18 23.99 -31.85
N SER A 564 15.97 23.48 -30.91
CA SER A 564 17.29 23.99 -30.53
C SER A 564 18.23 22.84 -30.15
N VAL A 565 19.47 22.92 -30.61
CA VAL A 565 20.51 21.89 -30.45
C VAL A 565 21.75 22.49 -29.81
N LEU A 566 22.38 21.71 -28.95
CA LEU A 566 23.64 22.02 -28.28
C LEU A 566 24.76 21.19 -28.92
N VAL A 567 25.87 21.85 -29.24
CA VAL A 567 27.14 21.19 -29.61
C VAL A 567 28.16 21.52 -28.53
N GLU A 568 28.62 20.51 -27.82
CA GLU A 568 29.37 20.66 -26.58
C GLU A 568 30.64 19.82 -26.58
N GLU A 569 31.63 20.25 -25.79
CA GLU A 569 32.82 19.49 -25.43
C GLU A 569 32.42 18.10 -24.88
N PHE A 570 33.07 17.05 -25.38
CA PHE A 570 33.00 15.74 -24.75
C PHE A 570 33.99 15.69 -23.58
N LEU A 571 33.48 15.49 -22.38
CA LEU A 571 34.31 15.26 -21.20
C LEU A 571 34.60 13.76 -21.07
N ASP A 572 35.88 13.41 -20.99
CA ASP A 572 36.33 12.04 -20.74
C ASP A 572 36.30 11.73 -19.23
N GLY A 573 36.11 10.45 -18.89
CA GLY A 573 36.03 9.97 -17.52
C GLY A 573 34.75 9.20 -17.21
N THR A 574 34.55 8.93 -15.93
CA THR A 574 33.44 8.11 -15.43
C THR A 574 32.29 8.97 -14.91
N GLU A 575 31.06 8.65 -15.31
CA GLU A 575 29.86 9.37 -14.90
C GLU A 575 29.34 8.88 -13.53
N TYR A 576 29.18 9.82 -12.60
CA TYR A 576 28.65 9.59 -11.27
C TYR A 576 27.43 10.48 -11.01
N ARG A 577 26.33 9.88 -10.57
CA ARG A 577 25.12 10.58 -10.13
C ARG A 577 25.13 10.75 -8.62
N PHE A 578 25.25 11.99 -8.17
CA PHE A 578 25.15 12.38 -6.77
C PHE A 578 23.71 12.77 -6.44
N PHE A 579 23.14 12.20 -5.39
CA PHE A 579 21.86 12.62 -4.83
C PHE A 579 22.10 13.59 -3.67
N VAL A 580 21.72 14.84 -3.85
CA VAL A 580 21.86 15.91 -2.86
C VAL A 580 20.51 16.17 -2.20
N LEU A 581 20.51 16.16 -0.86
CA LEU A 581 19.41 16.64 -0.02
C LEU A 581 19.94 17.75 0.89
N HIS A 582 19.43 18.95 0.70
CA HIS A 582 19.77 20.17 1.42
C HIS A 582 21.28 20.50 1.36
N ASP A 583 22.03 20.12 2.39
CA ASP A 583 23.45 20.43 2.60
C ASP A 583 24.34 19.17 2.53
N LYS A 584 23.78 18.02 2.10
CA LYS A 584 24.47 16.74 2.12
C LYS A 584 24.24 15.94 0.84
N VAL A 585 25.27 15.19 0.47
CA VAL A 585 25.13 14.08 -0.47
C VAL A 585 24.72 12.84 0.32
N LEU A 586 23.56 12.27 -0.02
CA LEU A 586 23.03 11.08 0.65
C LEU A 586 23.39 9.79 -0.07
N ALA A 587 23.56 9.86 -1.39
CA ALA A 587 23.95 8.71 -2.19
C ALA A 587 24.73 9.14 -3.43
N ILE A 588 25.63 8.28 -3.90
CA ILE A 588 26.35 8.44 -5.16
C ILE A 588 26.32 7.12 -5.91
N MET A 589 25.96 7.22 -7.19
CA MET A 589 25.79 6.08 -8.06
C MET A 589 26.72 6.16 -9.25
N LEU A 590 27.50 5.11 -9.44
CA LEU A 590 28.15 4.80 -10.69
C LEU A 590 27.13 4.13 -11.61
N ARG A 591 26.96 4.68 -12.81
CA ARG A 591 26.10 4.11 -13.85
C ARG A 591 26.97 3.41 -14.88
N VAL A 592 26.77 2.10 -15.06
CA VAL A 592 27.52 1.31 -16.04
C VAL A 592 26.58 0.93 -17.19
N PRO A 593 26.99 1.09 -18.47
CA PRO A 593 26.20 0.63 -19.60
C PRO A 593 25.81 -0.84 -19.49
N ALA A 594 24.69 -1.22 -20.13
CA ALA A 594 24.24 -2.60 -20.16
C ALA A 594 25.38 -3.53 -20.59
N ASN A 595 25.63 -4.59 -19.82
CA ASN A 595 26.82 -5.42 -19.99
C ASN A 595 26.59 -6.84 -19.46
N VAL A 596 27.49 -7.75 -19.85
CA VAL A 596 27.67 -9.06 -19.23
C VAL A 596 29.16 -9.32 -18.99
N THR A 597 29.47 -10.14 -17.99
CA THR A 597 30.84 -10.61 -17.73
C THR A 597 30.96 -12.05 -18.22
N GLY A 598 31.94 -12.33 -19.08
CA GLY A 598 32.21 -13.68 -19.57
C GLY A 598 32.70 -14.59 -18.46
N ASP A 599 32.31 -15.86 -18.54
CA ASP A 599 32.77 -16.94 -17.67
C ASP A 599 33.56 -18.01 -18.46
N GLY A 600 33.80 -17.77 -19.75
CA GLY A 600 34.47 -18.68 -20.68
C GLY A 600 33.64 -19.91 -21.07
N ILE A 601 32.37 -20.00 -20.67
CA ILE A 601 31.50 -21.17 -20.87
C ILE A 601 30.22 -20.78 -21.62
N HIS A 602 29.51 -19.76 -21.15
CA HIS A 602 28.21 -19.37 -21.68
C HIS A 602 28.33 -18.33 -22.79
N THR A 603 27.38 -18.39 -23.72
CA THR A 603 27.23 -17.38 -24.77
C THR A 603 26.75 -16.05 -24.18
N ILE A 604 27.00 -14.93 -24.87
CA ILE A 604 26.48 -13.61 -24.47
C ILE A 604 24.96 -13.65 -24.26
N LYS A 605 24.24 -14.36 -25.13
CA LYS A 605 22.79 -14.54 -24.97
C LYS A 605 22.43 -15.23 -23.66
N GLU A 606 23.08 -16.33 -23.32
CA GLU A 606 22.84 -17.07 -22.08
C GLU A 606 23.22 -16.25 -20.84
N LEU A 607 24.32 -15.49 -20.89
CA LEU A 607 24.73 -14.59 -19.81
C LEU A 607 23.72 -13.47 -19.59
N VAL A 608 23.13 -12.92 -20.67
CA VAL A 608 22.04 -11.94 -20.56
C VAL A 608 20.80 -12.57 -19.95
N GLU A 609 20.42 -13.77 -20.40
CA GLU A 609 19.29 -14.51 -19.82
C GLU A 609 19.49 -14.79 -18.33
N GLU A 610 20.71 -15.13 -17.91
CA GLU A 610 21.05 -15.30 -16.49
C GLU A 610 20.97 -13.99 -15.70
N LYS A 611 21.58 -12.91 -16.21
CA LYS A 611 21.55 -11.60 -15.55
C LYS A 611 20.13 -11.04 -15.42
N ASN A 612 19.26 -11.35 -16.38
CA ASN A 612 17.84 -10.99 -16.38
C ASN A 612 16.98 -11.83 -15.42
N ARG A 613 17.51 -12.87 -14.76
CA ARG A 613 16.81 -13.61 -13.69
C ARG A 613 16.85 -12.89 -12.33
N ASP A 614 17.60 -11.81 -12.22
CA ASP A 614 17.60 -10.95 -11.04
C ASP A 614 16.16 -10.43 -10.80
N PRO A 615 15.55 -10.65 -9.61
CA PRO A 615 14.19 -10.19 -9.32
C PRO A 615 14.03 -8.66 -9.38
N LEU A 616 15.12 -7.90 -9.31
CA LEU A 616 15.09 -6.45 -9.50
C LEU A 616 14.93 -6.03 -10.97
N ARG A 617 15.05 -6.95 -11.94
CA ARG A 617 14.90 -6.66 -13.37
C ARG A 617 13.50 -7.00 -13.88
N GLY A 618 12.92 -6.05 -14.61
CA GLY A 618 11.59 -6.14 -15.20
C GLY A 618 11.43 -5.15 -16.35
N THR A 619 10.20 -4.73 -16.62
CA THR A 619 9.88 -3.80 -17.72
C THR A 619 9.12 -2.57 -17.22
N ASP A 620 9.05 -1.56 -18.10
CA ASP A 620 8.17 -0.39 -17.98
C ASP A 620 8.42 0.45 -16.71
N HIS A 621 9.65 0.47 -16.21
CA HIS A 621 10.05 1.18 -14.99
C HIS A 621 9.24 0.77 -13.75
N ARG A 622 8.69 -0.45 -13.76
CA ARG A 622 7.97 -1.06 -12.63
C ARG A 622 8.88 -1.82 -11.67
N THR A 623 10.14 -1.99 -12.05
CA THR A 623 11.18 -2.63 -11.26
C THR A 623 12.40 -1.71 -11.16
N PRO A 624 13.26 -1.87 -10.14
CA PRO A 624 14.40 -0.98 -9.95
C PRO A 624 15.41 -0.99 -11.10
N LEU A 625 15.53 -2.13 -11.79
CA LEU A 625 16.36 -2.32 -12.97
C LEU A 625 15.51 -2.75 -14.16
N GLU A 626 15.96 -2.42 -15.37
CA GLU A 626 15.34 -2.92 -16.60
C GLU A 626 15.98 -4.22 -17.06
N LEU A 627 15.19 -5.05 -17.74
CA LEU A 627 15.70 -6.18 -18.49
C LEU A 627 16.65 -5.70 -19.59
N ILE A 628 17.77 -6.40 -19.74
CA ILE A 628 18.67 -6.22 -20.87
C ILE A 628 18.01 -6.85 -22.10
N GLN A 629 17.71 -6.02 -23.10
CA GLN A 629 17.17 -6.48 -24.38
C GLN A 629 18.31 -6.78 -25.36
N LEU A 630 18.09 -7.73 -26.27
CA LEU A 630 19.03 -8.07 -27.35
C LEU A 630 18.46 -7.60 -28.69
N GLY A 631 18.19 -6.30 -28.80
CA GLY A 631 17.64 -5.66 -29.99
C GLY A 631 18.70 -5.35 -31.06
N GLU A 632 18.30 -4.60 -32.09
CA GLU A 632 19.20 -4.25 -33.21
C GLU A 632 20.39 -3.41 -32.76
N LEU A 633 20.19 -2.50 -31.80
CA LEU A 633 21.25 -1.63 -31.28
C LEU A 633 22.28 -2.41 -30.47
N GLU A 634 21.86 -3.35 -29.61
CA GLU A 634 22.77 -4.20 -28.85
C GLU A 634 23.56 -5.13 -29.76
N VAL A 635 22.92 -5.71 -30.77
CA VAL A 635 23.60 -6.54 -31.78
C VAL A 635 24.64 -5.73 -32.55
N LEU A 636 24.33 -4.46 -32.89
CA LEU A 636 25.28 -3.58 -33.55
C LEU A 636 26.49 -3.26 -32.66
N MET A 637 26.24 -2.99 -31.37
CA MET A 637 27.28 -2.72 -30.37
C MET A 637 28.22 -3.93 -30.19
N LEU A 638 27.66 -5.14 -30.13
CA LEU A 638 28.43 -6.39 -30.08
C LEU A 638 29.30 -6.56 -31.32
N LYS A 639 28.73 -6.33 -32.51
CA LYS A 639 29.47 -6.43 -33.77
C LYS A 639 30.64 -5.45 -33.82
N GLY A 640 30.46 -4.23 -33.29
CA GLY A 640 31.53 -3.23 -33.15
C GLY A 640 32.70 -3.71 -32.29
N GLN A 641 32.44 -4.55 -31.29
CA GLN A 641 33.45 -5.18 -30.43
C GLN A 641 33.99 -6.52 -30.99
N GLY A 642 33.51 -6.96 -32.16
CA GLY A 642 33.90 -8.24 -32.76
C GLY A 642 33.14 -9.46 -32.22
N TYR A 643 32.05 -9.24 -31.48
CA TYR A 643 31.20 -10.28 -30.90
C TYR A 643 29.90 -10.49 -31.68
N GLN A 644 29.30 -11.67 -31.48
CA GLN A 644 27.95 -12.03 -31.88
C GLN A 644 27.21 -12.62 -30.67
N LEU A 645 25.90 -12.75 -30.73
CA LEU A 645 25.08 -13.24 -29.60
C LEU A 645 25.49 -14.63 -29.08
N ASP A 646 25.99 -15.49 -29.98
CA ASP A 646 26.45 -16.84 -29.71
C ASP A 646 27.95 -16.92 -29.39
N SER A 647 28.64 -15.78 -29.32
CA SER A 647 30.03 -15.74 -28.89
C SER A 647 30.13 -15.99 -27.39
N ILE A 648 31.20 -16.69 -26.98
CA ILE A 648 31.54 -16.96 -25.59
C ILE A 648 32.69 -16.00 -25.21
N PRO A 649 32.44 -14.97 -24.39
CA PRO A 649 33.49 -14.06 -23.93
C PRO A 649 34.43 -14.79 -22.96
N LYS A 650 35.67 -14.32 -22.86
CA LYS A 650 36.64 -14.95 -21.94
C LYS A 650 36.22 -14.73 -20.49
N ASP A 651 36.67 -15.62 -19.63
CA ASP A 651 36.48 -15.49 -18.18
C ASP A 651 36.99 -14.13 -17.68
N GLY A 652 36.11 -13.37 -17.03
CA GLY A 652 36.36 -12.02 -16.50
C GLY A 652 36.28 -10.89 -17.53
N GLU A 653 36.01 -11.16 -18.81
CA GLU A 653 35.89 -10.14 -19.86
C GLU A 653 34.50 -9.47 -19.82
N ILE A 654 34.46 -8.14 -19.69
CA ILE A 654 33.21 -7.37 -19.73
C ILE A 654 32.87 -7.05 -21.18
N VAL A 655 31.69 -7.45 -21.62
CA VAL A 655 31.14 -7.13 -22.94
C VAL A 655 30.00 -6.14 -22.77
N TYR A 656 30.12 -4.98 -23.41
CA TYR A 656 29.10 -3.94 -23.37
C TYR A 656 28.05 -4.16 -24.46
N LEU A 657 26.78 -3.95 -24.12
CA LEU A 657 25.63 -4.09 -25.01
C LEU A 657 25.08 -2.71 -25.41
N ARG A 658 25.38 -1.68 -24.63
CA ARG A 658 25.01 -0.29 -24.91
C ARG A 658 26.21 0.63 -24.73
N GLU A 659 26.17 1.79 -25.38
CA GLU A 659 27.14 2.86 -25.17
C GLU A 659 26.71 3.81 -24.05
N ASN A 660 25.41 4.03 -23.86
CA ASN A 660 24.88 4.85 -22.77
C ASN A 660 24.81 4.07 -21.44
N SER A 661 25.01 4.78 -20.33
CA SER A 661 25.02 4.25 -18.97
C SER A 661 23.63 4.12 -18.34
N ASN A 662 22.55 4.29 -19.12
CA ASN A 662 21.20 4.42 -18.59
C ASN A 662 20.68 3.08 -18.03
N VAL A 663 20.19 3.12 -16.79
CA VAL A 663 19.51 1.97 -16.16
C VAL A 663 18.24 1.60 -16.94
N SER A 664 17.58 2.59 -17.57
CA SER A 664 16.40 2.39 -18.43
C SER A 664 16.67 1.53 -19.68
N THR A 665 17.93 1.31 -20.04
CA THR A 665 18.35 0.46 -21.17
C THR A 665 19.05 -0.83 -20.70
N GLY A 666 18.84 -1.22 -19.44
CA GLY A 666 19.43 -2.42 -18.84
C GLY A 666 20.80 -2.20 -18.20
N GLY A 667 21.24 -0.94 -18.06
CA GLY A 667 22.47 -0.58 -17.35
C GLY A 667 22.45 -0.98 -15.87
N ASP A 668 23.63 -1.01 -15.26
CA ASP A 668 23.81 -1.37 -13.86
C ASP A 668 23.94 -0.11 -12.99
N SER A 669 23.19 -0.05 -11.90
CA SER A 669 23.33 0.94 -10.83
C SER A 669 24.25 0.42 -9.72
N ILE A 670 25.37 1.10 -9.48
CA ILE A 670 26.35 0.69 -8.46
C ILE A 670 26.49 1.79 -7.41
N ASP A 671 26.18 1.50 -6.15
CA ASP A 671 26.43 2.41 -5.03
C ASP A 671 27.93 2.54 -4.77
N VAL A 672 28.41 3.78 -4.76
CA VAL A 672 29.81 4.16 -4.53
C VAL A 672 29.92 5.33 -3.54
N THR A 673 28.87 5.56 -2.75
CA THR A 673 28.74 6.71 -1.83
C THR A 673 29.93 6.85 -0.88
N ASP A 674 30.40 5.74 -0.31
CA ASP A 674 31.49 5.72 0.66
C ASP A 674 32.89 5.66 0.02
N GLN A 675 32.97 5.44 -1.30
CA GLN A 675 34.22 5.34 -2.05
C GLN A 675 34.69 6.71 -2.56
N ILE A 676 33.76 7.65 -2.75
CA ILE A 676 34.05 8.98 -3.26
C ILE A 676 34.34 9.93 -2.09
N SER A 677 35.42 10.71 -2.22
CA SER A 677 35.88 11.65 -1.22
C SER A 677 34.91 12.81 -0.97
N ASP A 678 34.99 13.37 0.24
CA ASP A 678 34.08 14.42 0.68
C ASP A 678 34.28 15.76 -0.05
N ASP A 679 35.41 15.97 -0.71
CA ASP A 679 35.65 17.16 -1.53
C ASP A 679 34.76 17.17 -2.79
N TYR A 680 34.59 16.05 -3.49
CA TYR A 680 33.61 15.93 -4.57
C TYR A 680 32.17 16.04 -4.06
N LYS A 681 31.87 15.48 -2.89
CA LYS A 681 30.54 15.65 -2.26
C LYS A 681 30.25 17.12 -1.99
N LYS A 682 31.27 17.87 -1.54
CA LYS A 682 31.17 19.31 -1.33
C LYS A 682 30.92 20.06 -2.64
N ILE A 683 31.59 19.70 -3.74
CA ILE A 683 31.31 20.27 -5.06
C ILE A 683 29.84 20.04 -5.45
N ALA A 684 29.32 18.83 -5.28
CA ALA A 684 27.93 18.52 -5.59
C ALA A 684 26.94 19.35 -4.76
N VAL A 685 27.15 19.47 -3.45
CA VAL A 685 26.31 20.29 -2.55
C VAL A 685 26.36 21.76 -2.94
N ASP A 686 27.56 22.33 -3.11
CA ASP A 686 27.73 23.75 -3.39
C ASP A 686 27.17 24.11 -4.78
N ALA A 687 27.29 23.20 -5.77
CA ALA A 687 26.71 23.36 -7.10
C ALA A 687 25.18 23.32 -7.09
N VAL A 688 24.57 22.37 -6.36
CA VAL A 688 23.11 22.31 -6.19
C VAL A 688 22.59 23.56 -5.47
N ALA A 689 23.31 24.04 -4.45
CA ALA A 689 22.98 25.27 -3.76
C ALA A 689 23.04 26.51 -4.68
N ALA A 690 24.01 26.57 -5.60
CA ALA A 690 24.12 27.64 -6.60
C ALA A 690 22.91 27.69 -7.55
N LEU A 691 22.28 26.54 -7.83
CA LEU A 691 21.05 26.46 -8.63
C LEU A 691 19.79 26.80 -7.82
N GLY A 692 19.92 27.05 -6.51
CA GLY A 692 18.80 27.36 -5.62
C GLY A 692 17.93 26.15 -5.27
N ALA A 693 18.38 24.94 -5.59
CA ALA A 693 17.67 23.69 -5.31
C ALA A 693 18.01 23.17 -3.90
N LYS A 694 17.09 22.39 -3.33
CA LYS A 694 17.27 21.63 -2.09
C LYS A 694 17.33 20.14 -2.36
N ILE A 695 16.63 19.66 -3.37
CA ILE A 695 16.66 18.26 -3.77
C ILE A 695 17.09 18.20 -5.23
N SER A 696 18.19 17.51 -5.50
CA SER A 696 18.68 17.38 -6.87
C SER A 696 19.58 16.17 -7.06
N GLY A 697 19.49 15.57 -8.25
CA GLY A 697 20.47 14.60 -8.73
C GLY A 697 21.44 15.29 -9.67
N ILE A 698 22.70 15.46 -9.26
CA ILE A 698 23.73 16.12 -10.07
C ILE A 698 24.72 15.10 -10.65
N ASP A 699 24.99 15.20 -11.94
CA ASP A 699 25.91 14.31 -12.67
C ASP A 699 27.28 14.96 -12.82
N LEU A 700 28.30 14.29 -12.32
CA LEU A 700 29.71 14.65 -12.49
C LEU A 700 30.41 13.58 -13.32
N ILE A 701 31.23 14.01 -14.28
CA ILE A 701 32.24 13.15 -14.88
C ILE A 701 33.54 13.37 -14.12
N ILE A 702 34.12 12.27 -13.62
CA ILE A 702 35.37 12.25 -12.86
C ILE A 702 36.26 11.17 -13.47
N ASP A 703 37.44 11.56 -13.95
CA ASP A 703 38.40 10.65 -14.59
C ASP A 703 39.25 9.91 -13.54
N ASP A 704 39.76 10.65 -12.55
CA ASP A 704 40.59 10.13 -11.47
C ASP A 704 40.01 10.51 -10.10
N LEU A 705 39.44 9.52 -9.40
CA LEU A 705 38.88 9.70 -8.06
C LEU A 705 39.95 10.08 -7.01
N ASP A 706 41.23 9.79 -7.25
CA ASP A 706 42.32 10.17 -6.35
C ASP A 706 42.78 11.62 -6.55
N MET A 707 42.34 12.27 -7.64
CA MET A 707 42.63 13.67 -7.89
C MET A 707 41.83 14.56 -6.91
N PRO A 708 42.44 15.57 -6.26
CA PRO A 708 41.69 16.50 -5.43
C PRO A 708 40.71 17.35 -6.27
N ALA A 709 39.47 17.50 -5.79
CA ALA A 709 38.42 18.22 -6.51
C ALA A 709 38.74 19.71 -6.77
N ALA A 710 39.73 20.27 -6.08
CA ALA A 710 40.22 21.64 -6.32
C ALA A 710 41.02 21.79 -7.64
N ASN A 711 41.41 20.69 -8.28
CA ASN A 711 42.07 20.74 -9.58
C ASN A 711 41.04 21.13 -10.67
N PRO A 712 41.34 22.11 -11.55
CA PRO A 712 40.46 22.50 -12.66
C PRO A 712 40.07 21.35 -13.61
N ASP A 713 40.88 20.27 -13.64
CA ASP A 713 40.66 19.08 -14.47
C ASP A 713 40.09 17.87 -13.70
N ALA A 714 39.78 18.01 -12.40
CA ALA A 714 39.31 16.89 -11.58
C ALA A 714 37.93 16.37 -11.98
N TYR A 715 37.01 17.26 -12.35
CA TYR A 715 35.63 16.89 -12.68
C TYR A 715 35.03 17.84 -13.70
N GLY A 716 33.91 17.43 -14.30
CA GLY A 716 32.98 18.37 -14.93
C GLY A 716 31.53 18.03 -14.63
N ILE A 717 30.72 19.05 -14.42
CA ILE A 717 29.28 18.91 -14.16
C ILE A 717 28.54 18.86 -15.48
N ILE A 718 27.83 17.75 -15.73
CA ILE A 718 27.12 17.50 -16.98
C ILE A 718 25.69 18.03 -16.93
N GLU A 719 24.98 17.68 -15.86
CA GLU A 719 23.54 17.91 -15.72
C GLU A 719 23.15 17.97 -14.24
N ALA A 720 22.10 18.74 -13.95
CA ALA A 720 21.42 18.73 -12.66
C ALA A 720 19.94 18.43 -12.89
N ASN A 721 19.40 17.43 -12.20
CA ASN A 721 18.02 16.98 -12.34
C ASN A 721 17.21 17.39 -11.10
N PHE A 722 16.05 17.99 -11.32
CA PHE A 722 15.16 18.48 -10.26
C PHE A 722 14.21 17.41 -9.71
N ASN A 723 14.02 16.32 -10.46
CA ASN A 723 13.25 15.14 -10.04
C ASN A 723 14.12 13.89 -10.17
N PRO A 724 15.13 13.72 -9.30
CA PRO A 724 16.03 12.57 -9.37
C PRO A 724 15.36 11.26 -8.98
N SER A 725 15.50 10.21 -9.80
CA SER A 725 14.98 8.88 -9.45
C SER A 725 15.65 8.32 -8.19
N MET A 726 14.86 8.09 -7.14
CA MET A 726 15.37 7.60 -5.86
C MET A 726 15.53 6.08 -5.82
N TYR A 727 14.60 5.36 -6.46
CA TYR A 727 14.53 3.89 -6.37
C TYR A 727 15.83 3.20 -6.81
N MET A 728 16.58 3.79 -7.74
CA MET A 728 17.86 3.23 -8.19
C MET A 728 18.90 3.25 -7.07
N HIS A 729 18.91 4.28 -6.22
CA HIS A 729 19.81 4.37 -5.06
C HIS A 729 19.34 3.48 -3.89
N ILE A 730 18.02 3.24 -3.81
CA ILE A 730 17.42 2.39 -2.78
C ILE A 730 17.67 0.91 -3.10
N TYR A 731 17.56 0.51 -4.37
CA TYR A 731 17.79 -0.86 -4.83
C TYR A 731 18.84 -0.87 -5.95
N PRO A 732 20.13 -0.66 -5.62
CA PRO A 732 21.19 -0.74 -6.62
C PRO A 732 21.40 -2.19 -7.07
N TYR A 733 21.87 -2.39 -8.30
CA TYR A 733 22.34 -3.70 -8.77
C TYR A 733 23.50 -4.21 -7.89
N LYS A 734 24.39 -3.31 -7.46
CA LYS A 734 25.53 -3.65 -6.60
C LYS A 734 25.83 -2.51 -5.61
N GLY A 735 26.27 -2.86 -4.41
CA GLY A 735 26.63 -1.91 -3.35
C GLY A 735 25.57 -1.83 -2.27
N GLU A 736 25.58 -0.77 -1.47
CA GLU A 736 24.67 -0.63 -0.32
C GLU A 736 23.38 0.11 -0.71
N THR A 737 22.27 -0.30 -0.09
CA THR A 737 20.99 0.41 -0.19
C THR A 737 21.10 1.78 0.50
N ARG A 738 20.63 2.84 -0.16
CA ARG A 738 20.52 4.19 0.42
C ARG A 738 19.04 4.60 0.45
N ARG A 739 18.40 4.56 1.62
CA ARG A 739 16.95 4.77 1.79
C ARG A 739 16.57 6.27 1.82
N LEU A 740 16.71 6.92 0.66
CA LEU A 740 16.54 8.37 0.49
C LEU A 740 15.16 8.92 0.87
N THR A 741 14.11 8.11 0.74
CA THR A 741 12.72 8.51 1.02
C THR A 741 12.48 8.82 2.50
N THR A 742 13.14 8.10 3.41
CA THR A 742 13.08 8.40 4.85
C THR A 742 13.75 9.75 5.16
N ASP A 743 14.89 10.03 4.54
CA ASP A 743 15.58 11.32 4.69
C ASP A 743 14.72 12.50 4.19
N ILE A 744 14.02 12.31 3.06
CA ILE A 744 13.06 13.30 2.55
C ILE A 744 11.93 13.53 3.55
N LEU A 745 11.32 12.46 4.09
CA LEU A 745 10.23 12.61 5.07
C LEU A 745 10.70 13.34 6.33
N HIS A 746 11.89 13.04 6.86
CA HIS A 746 12.45 13.78 7.99
C HIS A 746 12.75 15.26 7.65
N TYR A 747 13.16 15.55 6.41
CA TYR A 747 13.37 16.93 5.97
C TYR A 747 12.05 17.70 5.81
N LEU A 748 10.99 17.02 5.42
CA LEU A 748 9.64 17.58 5.33
C LEU A 748 8.99 17.76 6.71
N PHE A 749 9.14 16.77 7.58
CA PHE A 749 8.55 16.70 8.92
C PHE A 749 9.65 16.52 10.00
N PRO A 750 10.38 17.59 10.37
CA PRO A 750 11.42 17.52 11.40
C PRO A 750 10.93 17.02 12.77
N GLU A 751 9.62 17.11 13.03
CA GLU A 751 8.96 16.60 14.24
C GLU A 751 8.88 15.06 14.33
N LEU A 752 9.29 14.32 13.30
CA LEU A 752 9.46 12.87 13.35
C LEU A 752 10.72 12.43 14.14
N SER A 753 11.65 13.36 14.39
CA SER A 753 12.98 13.11 14.97
C SER A 753 13.00 12.90 16.48
#